data_AF-A0AAX1EIJ3-F1
#
_entry.id   AF-A0AAX1EIJ3-F1
#
_cell.length_a   1.000
_cell.length_b   1.000
_cell.length_c   1.000
_cell.angle_alpha   90.00
_cell.angle_beta   90.00
_cell.angle_gamma   90.00
#
_symmetry.space_group_name_H-M   'P 1'
#
loop_
_entity.id
_entity.type
_entity.pdbx_description
1 polymer ?
#
loop_
_entity_poly.entity_id
_entity_poly.type
_entity_poly.pdbx_seq_one_letter_code
_entity_poly.pdbx_strand_id
1 'polypeptide(L)'
;MPLDIEKRIFEYISSKSDKGHDAVKKEFFTGLYILLGDNQLTVAGLTDEIKSLSPEQRKSLFYSRFKKAEESEAAELIQELYKLLNVSLTINDMATIVKEGITNRTEEILKEIRYKNWLENPAAAREKKDLDHELKGLLQWNNPENQGKSLAQVLYKSWSIKQLPEESLKSVLNTIYKKAPDFFPQFLHETYSLCRTEEKSEFLEEVTSFIEKNEKIAPYFIKADIDFAIKWIEESPEEEIGFYYFQLPSSMQREVFSYFKENPKVHEAIQKATADLLFSGGPSKKGKEKGFDQAEKENIIAVLTHPEIRAAETNSREYQHVLSLITERHTKEFHAAIDKDVQERAVNGIKDYLDKKNPAGEKYQFFKELRNSIRRDGLSKDLIHRFYEQGKKLLLKPTRAQQLWNDLGGLNERAEELKTPGAIKERAHQLFTGERIPQTALDDSIISVIGDLQSKADVLLQGKTQRRQLVEAQYQQYIHQQALELIAKQDKPIFDPQGHALALVHLQENDYQQILKNCGLDWHGSAKDVLEDIIGPVTETIFCNIDVADDKDLSSRFNEWLDREESDFFEEFKDDRGSIIALQEEMSVHVFLALRVLQEKVFPGKLNLKIGDDFRQELMEKINQRIQNLIKKAMEECDKAALDEPSIDKVALLNKIMDEARLELAQACREDLVDTVLERVEEDEKDEIIEQLASLKKHDFTSKTATGLDYLRNDVRNQTIVRITATDETAHDKKIGHQAIRVLNRNHYRSKEVRPYHDDTSEARVPSIAVGVDENVIFRMPGTQKREHQQAIDDVVKKLKESRALMQKMRPDYHGPMTYNLLTSLHGKAKDILPKVELQNRQRKSAARIFKGSHVYNRELMEKGNSQGFTFVQNIPVNQHGEALNDNDMDKAVREATLLTNMAMLATLRHHAAKFSPAMQKSLEETYQQSQKLYQAFLASGKADGTHYFSSSKEGEDLIKILNEKKAEWKENKPLSARGNLSDMVVKTLFNMYSQNAHYNKQFGMLIQALSVFVEPMSEAGCKSANERYQAVSGRVELLKSISSRKWEELSEAEQDLVLELDRFAVEGGGCEKLQECMDVAYNLYNLQGSVASISEEDQAASSKIKSSKNKANEGVISEYNTNVAETSRLTRLSQKNSSSMQSHKAELSEVYRDLFGQKMLESLSDLAMK
;
A
#
# COMPACT_ATOMS: atom_id res chain seq x y z
N MET A 1 -12.82 -26.18 -29.11
CA MET A 1 -14.22 -25.86 -29.46
C MET A 1 -15.06 -27.10 -29.26
N PRO A 2 -16.36 -27.00 -28.93
CA PRO A 2 -17.19 -28.19 -28.88
C PRO A 2 -17.40 -28.66 -30.32
N LEU A 3 -16.72 -29.74 -30.70
CA LEU A 3 -16.78 -30.45 -32.00
C LEU A 3 -18.22 -30.79 -32.46
N ASP A 4 -19.21 -30.59 -31.60
CA ASP A 4 -20.59 -31.01 -31.78
C ASP A 4 -21.39 -30.06 -32.70
N ILE A 5 -21.24 -28.74 -32.57
CA ILE A 5 -22.02 -27.79 -33.38
C ILE A 5 -21.53 -27.69 -34.82
N GLU A 6 -20.21 -27.71 -35.02
CA GLU A 6 -19.58 -27.73 -36.34
C GLU A 6 -19.98 -29.00 -37.12
N LYS A 7 -19.95 -30.16 -36.44
CA LYS A 7 -20.43 -31.43 -37.00
C LYS A 7 -21.91 -31.37 -37.35
N ARG A 8 -22.76 -30.83 -36.48
CA ARG A 8 -24.20 -30.71 -36.76
C ARG A 8 -24.50 -29.78 -37.93
N ILE A 9 -23.76 -28.68 -38.07
CA ILE A 9 -23.88 -27.80 -39.23
C ILE A 9 -23.45 -28.54 -40.51
N PHE A 10 -22.35 -29.29 -40.48
CA PHE A 10 -21.90 -30.09 -41.61
C PHE A 10 -22.93 -31.18 -42.01
N GLU A 11 -23.49 -31.89 -41.04
CA GLU A 11 -24.57 -32.88 -41.25
C GLU A 11 -25.82 -32.20 -41.82
N TYR A 12 -26.18 -31.03 -41.28
CA TYR A 12 -27.29 -30.23 -41.77
C TYR A 12 -27.10 -29.83 -43.23
N ILE A 13 -25.94 -29.28 -43.60
CA ILE A 13 -25.57 -28.92 -44.98
C ILE A 13 -25.65 -30.15 -45.90
N SER A 14 -25.07 -31.27 -45.47
CA SER A 14 -25.01 -32.52 -46.23
C SER A 14 -26.40 -33.12 -46.50
N SER A 15 -27.36 -32.86 -45.60
CA SER A 15 -28.76 -33.31 -45.75
C SER A 15 -29.58 -32.48 -46.75
N LYS A 16 -29.08 -31.33 -47.24
CA LYS A 16 -29.84 -30.40 -48.09
C LYS A 16 -29.53 -30.59 -49.57
N SER A 17 -30.56 -30.52 -50.42
CA SER A 17 -30.43 -30.55 -51.88
C SER A 17 -30.10 -29.17 -52.48
N ASP A 18 -29.58 -29.15 -53.70
CA ASP A 18 -29.26 -27.90 -54.43
C ASP A 18 -30.50 -27.24 -55.09
N LYS A 19 -31.71 -27.52 -54.59
CA LYS A 19 -32.97 -27.03 -55.18
C LYS A 19 -33.91 -26.44 -54.13
N GLY A 20 -34.70 -25.43 -54.52
CA GLY A 20 -35.77 -24.87 -53.71
C GLY A 20 -35.28 -24.28 -52.38
N HIS A 21 -36.02 -24.52 -51.29
CA HIS A 21 -35.68 -24.01 -49.95
C HIS A 21 -34.36 -24.57 -49.41
N ASP A 22 -34.00 -25.79 -49.82
CA ASP A 22 -32.78 -26.46 -49.37
C ASP A 22 -31.51 -25.82 -49.95
N ALA A 23 -31.58 -25.26 -51.16
CA ALA A 23 -30.46 -24.53 -51.76
C ALA A 23 -30.05 -23.33 -50.90
N VAL A 24 -31.03 -22.52 -50.48
CA VAL A 24 -30.80 -21.34 -49.62
C VAL A 24 -30.23 -21.75 -48.26
N LYS A 25 -30.76 -22.82 -47.65
CA LYS A 25 -30.23 -23.35 -46.39
C LYS A 25 -28.78 -23.81 -46.55
N LYS A 26 -28.50 -24.55 -47.62
CA LYS A 26 -27.17 -25.11 -47.90
C LYS A 26 -26.15 -24.00 -48.11
N GLU A 27 -26.47 -23.00 -48.93
CA GLU A 27 -25.61 -21.84 -49.19
C GLU A 27 -25.32 -21.05 -47.89
N PHE A 28 -26.36 -20.65 -47.16
CA PHE A 28 -26.23 -19.89 -45.92
C PHE A 28 -25.38 -20.62 -44.87
N PHE A 29 -25.69 -21.88 -44.58
CA PHE A 29 -24.94 -22.65 -43.58
C PHE A 29 -23.54 -23.04 -44.06
N THR A 30 -23.29 -23.16 -45.36
CA THR A 30 -21.92 -23.35 -45.90
C THR A 30 -21.06 -22.13 -45.61
N GLY A 31 -21.59 -20.91 -45.80
CA GLY A 31 -20.90 -19.68 -45.43
C GLY A 31 -20.57 -19.63 -43.93
N LEU A 32 -21.56 -19.94 -43.07
CA LEU A 32 -21.35 -20.00 -41.62
C LEU A 32 -20.38 -21.11 -41.20
N TYR A 33 -20.38 -22.26 -41.88
CA TYR A 33 -19.48 -23.37 -41.61
C TYR A 33 -18.02 -22.99 -41.89
N ILE A 34 -17.76 -22.29 -43.00
CA ILE A 34 -16.43 -21.77 -43.33
C ILE A 34 -15.99 -20.76 -42.25
N LEU A 35 -16.83 -19.77 -41.95
CA LEU A 35 -16.53 -18.77 -40.91
C LEU A 35 -16.33 -19.40 -39.53
N LEU A 36 -17.07 -20.45 -39.19
CA LEU A 36 -16.93 -21.17 -37.93
C LEU A 36 -15.63 -21.98 -37.88
N GLY A 37 -15.32 -22.73 -38.95
CA GLY A 37 -14.11 -23.55 -39.06
C GLY A 37 -12.83 -22.72 -38.99
N ASP A 38 -12.84 -21.54 -39.62
CA ASP A 38 -11.72 -20.60 -39.61
C ASP A 38 -11.68 -19.72 -38.33
N ASN A 39 -12.61 -19.94 -37.38
CA ASN A 39 -12.79 -19.12 -36.19
C ASN A 39 -12.87 -17.62 -36.53
N GLN A 40 -13.68 -17.28 -37.53
CA GLN A 40 -13.97 -15.92 -38.00
C GLN A 40 -15.39 -15.45 -37.66
N LEU A 41 -16.29 -16.39 -37.34
CA LEU A 41 -17.68 -16.07 -37.04
C LEU A 41 -17.79 -15.17 -35.80
N THR A 42 -18.40 -14.00 -35.95
CA THR A 42 -18.70 -13.04 -34.87
C THR A 42 -20.20 -12.82 -34.71
N VAL A 43 -20.63 -12.13 -33.65
CA VAL A 43 -22.05 -11.81 -33.44
C VAL A 43 -22.52 -10.84 -34.53
N ALA A 44 -21.74 -9.81 -34.87
CA ALA A 44 -22.05 -8.90 -35.96
C ALA A 44 -22.06 -9.63 -37.30
N GLY A 45 -21.08 -10.51 -37.57
CA GLY A 45 -21.01 -11.29 -38.81
C GLY A 45 -22.24 -12.17 -38.99
N LEU A 46 -22.62 -12.95 -37.98
CA LEU A 46 -23.84 -13.77 -38.03
C LEU A 46 -25.11 -12.91 -38.20
N THR A 47 -25.16 -11.76 -37.53
CA THR A 47 -26.29 -10.82 -37.62
C THR A 47 -26.40 -10.21 -39.01
N ASP A 48 -25.28 -9.84 -39.63
CA ASP A 48 -25.20 -9.28 -40.99
C ASP A 48 -25.57 -10.31 -42.04
N GLU A 49 -25.11 -11.56 -41.90
CA GLU A 49 -25.50 -12.68 -42.76
C GLU A 49 -27.02 -12.86 -42.74
N ILE A 50 -27.65 -12.89 -41.56
CA ILE A 50 -29.12 -13.03 -41.45
C ILE A 50 -29.84 -11.80 -42.00
N LYS A 51 -29.31 -10.59 -41.77
CA LYS A 51 -29.90 -9.32 -42.23
C LYS A 51 -29.84 -9.18 -43.75
N SER A 52 -28.82 -9.73 -44.40
CA SER A 52 -28.64 -9.68 -45.85
C SER A 52 -29.71 -10.47 -46.63
N LEU A 53 -30.40 -11.41 -45.96
CA LEU A 53 -31.41 -12.26 -46.57
C LEU A 53 -32.65 -11.45 -46.99
N SER A 54 -33.08 -11.63 -48.24
CA SER A 54 -34.38 -11.14 -48.69
C SER A 54 -35.52 -11.81 -47.89
N PRO A 55 -36.73 -11.21 -47.82
CA PRO A 55 -37.88 -11.85 -47.18
C PRO A 55 -38.16 -13.28 -47.71
N GLU A 56 -37.95 -13.53 -49.00
CA GLU A 56 -38.13 -14.83 -49.65
C GLU A 56 -37.02 -15.83 -49.28
N GLN A 57 -35.77 -15.38 -49.24
CA GLN A 57 -34.64 -16.20 -48.80
C GLN A 57 -34.80 -16.55 -47.32
N ARG A 58 -35.20 -15.60 -46.48
CA ARG A 58 -35.46 -15.81 -45.05
C ARG A 58 -36.59 -16.81 -44.82
N LYS A 59 -37.71 -16.66 -45.53
CA LYS A 59 -38.82 -17.63 -45.50
C LYS A 59 -38.35 -19.02 -45.93
N SER A 60 -37.43 -19.10 -46.90
CA SER A 60 -36.85 -20.37 -47.37
C SER A 60 -35.88 -20.98 -46.36
N LEU A 61 -35.02 -20.18 -45.74
CA LEU A 61 -34.05 -20.59 -44.73
C LEU A 61 -34.74 -21.27 -43.54
N PHE A 62 -35.85 -20.68 -43.06
CA PHE A 62 -36.58 -21.17 -41.89
C PHE A 62 -37.78 -22.08 -42.24
N TYR A 63 -37.96 -22.44 -43.51
CA TYR A 63 -39.07 -23.31 -43.93
C TYR A 63 -38.98 -24.69 -43.27
N SER A 64 -40.08 -25.14 -42.66
CA SER A 64 -40.25 -26.50 -42.15
C SER A 64 -41.64 -27.03 -42.52
N ARG A 65 -41.71 -28.31 -42.92
CA ARG A 65 -43.00 -28.99 -43.19
C ARG A 65 -43.73 -29.42 -41.92
N PHE A 66 -42.99 -29.63 -40.84
CA PHE A 66 -43.50 -30.32 -39.65
C PHE A 66 -43.43 -29.48 -38.36
N LYS A 67 -42.66 -28.39 -38.36
CA LYS A 67 -42.50 -27.47 -37.23
C LYS A 67 -42.85 -26.05 -37.66
N LYS A 68 -43.08 -25.16 -36.69
CA LYS A 68 -43.12 -23.73 -36.96
C LYS A 68 -41.74 -23.25 -37.44
N ALA A 69 -41.70 -22.13 -38.14
CA ALA A 69 -40.46 -21.66 -38.76
C ALA A 69 -39.39 -21.26 -37.72
N GLU A 70 -39.82 -20.69 -36.59
CA GLU A 70 -39.01 -20.38 -35.41
C GLU A 70 -38.52 -21.61 -34.62
N GLU A 71 -39.08 -22.77 -34.89
CA GLU A 71 -38.71 -24.08 -34.33
C GLU A 71 -38.02 -24.96 -35.38
N SER A 72 -37.76 -24.44 -36.59
CA SER A 72 -37.07 -25.19 -37.63
C SER A 72 -35.65 -25.55 -37.18
N GLU A 73 -35.10 -26.64 -37.72
CA GLU A 73 -33.72 -27.04 -37.44
C GLU A 73 -32.71 -25.92 -37.79
N ALA A 74 -32.99 -25.11 -38.82
CA ALA A 74 -32.21 -23.90 -39.12
C ALA A 74 -32.27 -22.87 -37.98
N ALA A 75 -33.46 -22.63 -37.42
CA ALA A 75 -33.63 -21.71 -36.30
C ALA A 75 -32.94 -22.23 -35.03
N GLU A 76 -33.01 -23.54 -34.77
CA GLU A 76 -32.29 -24.20 -33.67
C GLU A 76 -30.76 -24.03 -33.84
N LEU A 77 -30.21 -24.29 -35.04
CA LEU A 77 -28.78 -24.11 -35.31
C LEU A 77 -28.32 -22.66 -35.18
N ILE A 78 -29.13 -21.69 -35.63
CA ILE A 78 -28.82 -20.26 -35.44
C ILE A 78 -28.84 -19.88 -33.95
N GLN A 79 -29.82 -20.35 -33.17
CA GLN A 79 -29.84 -20.14 -31.71
C GLN A 79 -28.60 -20.74 -31.04
N GLU A 80 -28.20 -21.94 -31.46
CA GLU A 80 -27.00 -22.60 -30.94
C GLU A 80 -25.71 -21.86 -31.31
N LEU A 81 -25.63 -21.29 -32.52
CA LEU A 81 -24.50 -20.45 -32.94
C LEU A 81 -24.42 -19.16 -32.12
N TYR A 82 -25.55 -18.45 -31.93
CA TYR A 82 -25.59 -17.30 -31.03
C TYR A 82 -25.18 -17.70 -29.61
N LYS A 83 -25.65 -18.85 -29.11
CA LYS A 83 -25.29 -19.37 -27.78
C LYS A 83 -23.79 -19.71 -27.66
N LEU A 84 -23.20 -20.27 -28.72
CA LEU A 84 -21.75 -20.50 -28.82
C LEU A 84 -21.01 -19.15 -28.72
N LEU A 85 -21.56 -18.12 -29.35
CA LEU A 85 -21.14 -16.72 -29.24
C LEU A 85 -21.73 -16.03 -28.00
N ASN A 86 -22.02 -16.75 -26.92
CA ASN A 86 -22.49 -16.24 -25.62
C ASN A 86 -23.73 -15.31 -25.68
N VAL A 87 -24.57 -15.45 -26.71
CA VAL A 87 -25.83 -14.72 -26.87
C VAL A 87 -26.99 -15.71 -26.74
N SER A 88 -27.85 -15.53 -25.73
CA SER A 88 -29.08 -16.32 -25.61
C SER A 88 -30.22 -15.63 -26.36
N LEU A 89 -30.72 -16.29 -27.42
CA LEU A 89 -31.97 -15.91 -28.08
C LEU A 89 -33.11 -16.80 -27.58
N THR A 90 -34.26 -16.19 -27.30
CA THR A 90 -35.49 -16.94 -26.98
C THR A 90 -36.22 -17.35 -28.26
N ILE A 91 -37.18 -18.28 -28.14
CA ILE A 91 -38.07 -18.66 -29.25
C ILE A 91 -38.82 -17.43 -29.80
N ASN A 92 -39.18 -16.46 -28.95
CA ASN A 92 -39.86 -15.24 -29.38
C ASN A 92 -38.93 -14.31 -30.18
N ASP A 93 -37.65 -14.25 -29.80
CA ASP A 93 -36.64 -13.49 -30.55
C ASP A 93 -36.49 -14.11 -31.94
N MET A 94 -36.41 -15.44 -32.02
CA MET A 94 -36.37 -16.15 -33.30
C MET A 94 -37.66 -15.99 -34.12
N ALA A 95 -38.84 -16.03 -33.51
CA ALA A 95 -40.10 -15.76 -34.21
C ALA A 95 -40.10 -14.36 -34.85
N THR A 96 -39.54 -13.37 -34.14
CA THR A 96 -39.36 -12.02 -34.65
C THR A 96 -38.36 -12.00 -35.81
N ILE A 97 -37.18 -12.62 -35.64
CA ILE A 97 -36.14 -12.69 -36.69
C ILE A 97 -36.68 -13.39 -37.94
N VAL A 98 -37.39 -14.50 -37.80
CA VAL A 98 -37.97 -15.24 -38.93
C VAL A 98 -38.99 -14.39 -39.68
N LYS A 99 -39.90 -13.74 -38.95
CA LYS A 99 -41.01 -12.97 -39.53
C LYS A 99 -40.54 -11.66 -40.13
N GLU A 100 -39.80 -10.87 -39.37
CA GLU A 100 -39.50 -9.46 -39.64
C GLU A 100 -38.05 -9.26 -40.11
N GLY A 101 -37.17 -10.25 -39.87
CA GLY A 101 -35.74 -10.12 -40.11
C GLY A 101 -35.03 -9.51 -38.91
N ILE A 102 -33.75 -9.21 -39.08
CA ILE A 102 -33.03 -8.37 -38.13
C ILE A 102 -33.48 -6.92 -38.34
N THR A 103 -34.31 -6.42 -37.42
CA THR A 103 -34.68 -4.99 -37.40
C THR A 103 -33.48 -4.14 -36.99
N ASN A 104 -33.44 -2.85 -37.33
CA ASN A 104 -32.36 -1.94 -36.90
C ASN A 104 -32.15 -1.98 -35.38
N ARG A 105 -33.23 -2.05 -34.60
CA ARG A 105 -33.15 -2.17 -33.14
C ARG A 105 -32.55 -3.50 -32.69
N THR A 106 -32.95 -4.61 -33.31
CA THR A 106 -32.39 -5.94 -32.99
C THR A 106 -30.92 -6.01 -33.37
N GLU A 107 -30.54 -5.44 -34.50
CA GLU A 107 -29.15 -5.32 -34.95
C GLU A 107 -28.30 -4.56 -33.93
N GLU A 108 -28.74 -3.36 -33.52
CA GLU A 108 -28.05 -2.56 -32.51
C GLU A 108 -27.84 -3.36 -31.22
N ILE A 109 -28.89 -4.02 -30.72
CA ILE A 109 -28.81 -4.83 -29.49
C ILE A 109 -27.79 -5.98 -29.64
N LEU A 110 -27.85 -6.73 -30.75
CA LEU A 110 -26.98 -7.88 -30.97
C LEU A 110 -25.54 -7.46 -31.21
N LYS A 111 -25.29 -6.42 -32.00
CA LYS A 111 -23.93 -5.93 -32.27
C LYS A 111 -23.27 -5.29 -31.04
N GLU A 112 -24.06 -4.73 -30.13
CA GLU A 112 -23.54 -4.14 -28.89
C GLU A 112 -23.38 -5.13 -27.73
N ILE A 113 -23.92 -6.36 -27.84
CA ILE A 113 -24.01 -7.26 -26.68
C ILE A 113 -22.64 -7.63 -26.10
N ARG A 114 -21.62 -7.81 -26.95
CA ARG A 114 -20.26 -8.12 -26.51
C ARG A 114 -19.63 -6.98 -25.75
N TYR A 115 -19.84 -5.76 -26.24
CA TYR A 115 -19.40 -4.57 -25.55
C TYR A 115 -20.14 -4.37 -24.22
N LYS A 116 -21.46 -4.60 -24.18
CA LYS A 116 -22.26 -4.53 -22.94
C LYS A 116 -21.83 -5.56 -21.89
N ASN A 117 -21.60 -6.81 -22.29
CA ASN A 117 -21.10 -7.82 -21.37
C ASN A 117 -19.72 -7.45 -20.81
N TRP A 118 -18.82 -6.91 -21.66
CA TRP A 118 -17.53 -6.41 -21.20
C TRP A 118 -17.69 -5.20 -20.26
N LEU A 119 -18.59 -4.25 -20.55
CA LEU A 119 -18.86 -3.11 -19.66
C LEU A 119 -19.34 -3.54 -18.27
N GLU A 120 -20.12 -4.63 -18.21
CA GLU A 120 -20.60 -5.22 -16.95
C GLU A 120 -19.47 -5.91 -16.16
N ASN A 121 -18.46 -6.47 -16.85
CA ASN A 121 -17.31 -7.07 -16.20
C ASN A 121 -15.98 -6.87 -16.98
N PRO A 122 -15.37 -5.66 -16.91
CA PRO A 122 -14.22 -5.31 -17.75
C PRO A 122 -12.96 -6.12 -17.47
N ALA A 123 -12.83 -6.61 -16.23
CA ALA A 123 -11.70 -7.42 -15.79
C ALA A 123 -11.89 -8.91 -16.11
N ALA A 124 -13.05 -9.38 -16.57
CA ALA A 124 -13.20 -10.78 -16.95
C ALA A 124 -12.44 -11.10 -18.25
N ALA A 125 -11.43 -11.97 -18.16
CA ALA A 125 -10.62 -12.39 -19.31
C ALA A 125 -11.46 -12.96 -20.46
N ARG A 126 -12.55 -13.67 -20.14
CA ARG A 126 -13.50 -14.21 -21.13
C ARG A 126 -14.24 -13.11 -21.88
N GLU A 127 -14.85 -12.15 -21.18
CA GLU A 127 -15.64 -11.10 -21.82
C GLU A 127 -14.76 -10.20 -22.69
N LYS A 128 -13.52 -9.93 -22.24
CA LYS A 128 -12.51 -9.27 -23.06
C LYS A 128 -12.17 -10.07 -24.32
N LYS A 129 -11.88 -11.37 -24.19
CA LYS A 129 -11.55 -12.23 -25.35
C LYS A 129 -12.68 -12.25 -26.38
N ASP A 130 -13.92 -12.28 -25.91
CA ASP A 130 -15.10 -12.26 -26.78
C ASP A 130 -15.26 -10.90 -27.48
N LEU A 131 -15.00 -9.79 -26.79
CA LEU A 131 -14.98 -8.44 -27.40
C LEU A 131 -13.82 -8.28 -28.40
N ASP A 132 -12.61 -8.77 -28.07
CA ASP A 132 -11.46 -8.79 -28.97
C ASP A 132 -11.79 -9.53 -30.27
N HIS A 133 -12.44 -10.70 -30.17
CA HIS A 133 -12.86 -11.49 -31.31
C HIS A 133 -13.87 -10.74 -32.20
N GLU A 134 -14.82 -10.05 -31.57
CA GLU A 134 -15.80 -9.21 -32.26
C GLU A 134 -15.14 -8.04 -33.01
N LEU A 135 -14.26 -7.30 -32.34
CA LEU A 135 -13.55 -6.14 -32.91
C LEU A 135 -12.56 -6.55 -34.00
N LYS A 136 -11.84 -7.67 -33.85
CA LYS A 136 -11.00 -8.23 -34.91
C LYS A 136 -11.83 -8.60 -36.15
N GLY A 137 -13.06 -9.09 -35.97
CA GLY A 137 -13.96 -9.34 -37.10
C GLY A 137 -14.28 -8.07 -37.87
N LEU A 138 -14.59 -6.98 -37.17
CA LEU A 138 -14.86 -5.67 -37.78
C LEU A 138 -13.65 -5.09 -38.52
N LEU A 139 -12.43 -5.37 -38.04
CA LEU A 139 -11.17 -4.94 -38.65
C LEU A 139 -10.62 -5.93 -39.69
N GLN A 140 -11.33 -7.03 -39.96
CA GLN A 140 -10.89 -8.11 -40.86
C GLN A 140 -9.57 -8.78 -40.42
N TRP A 141 -9.34 -8.86 -39.11
CA TRP A 141 -8.15 -9.44 -38.47
C TRP A 141 -8.37 -10.83 -37.90
N ASN A 142 -9.59 -11.38 -37.94
CA ASN A 142 -9.85 -12.78 -37.63
C ASN A 142 -9.31 -13.65 -38.77
N ASN A 143 -8.02 -13.96 -38.74
CA ASN A 143 -7.38 -14.89 -39.67
C ASN A 143 -6.54 -15.91 -38.88
N PRO A 144 -6.13 -17.03 -39.51
CA PRO A 144 -5.38 -18.08 -38.83
C PRO A 144 -4.09 -17.58 -38.16
N GLU A 145 -3.41 -16.57 -38.73
CA GLU A 145 -2.18 -16.01 -38.14
C GLU A 145 -2.40 -15.25 -36.82
N ASN A 146 -3.62 -14.76 -36.61
CA ASN A 146 -4.05 -13.99 -35.46
C ASN A 146 -4.88 -14.81 -34.46
N GLN A 147 -5.02 -16.12 -34.69
CA GLN A 147 -5.73 -17.01 -33.80
C GLN A 147 -5.02 -17.06 -32.43
N GLY A 148 -5.80 -16.90 -31.36
CA GLY A 148 -5.27 -16.88 -29.98
C GLY A 148 -4.60 -15.58 -29.55
N LYS A 149 -4.37 -14.62 -30.46
CA LYS A 149 -3.81 -13.30 -30.12
C LYS A 149 -4.90 -12.33 -29.71
N SER A 150 -4.61 -11.46 -28.73
CA SER A 150 -5.47 -10.33 -28.35
C SER A 150 -5.51 -9.28 -29.46
N LEU A 151 -6.51 -8.40 -29.43
CA LEU A 151 -6.60 -7.29 -30.38
C LEU A 151 -5.35 -6.40 -30.32
N ALA A 152 -4.86 -6.11 -29.11
CA ALA A 152 -3.64 -5.34 -28.87
C ALA A 152 -2.38 -6.00 -29.46
N GLN A 153 -2.24 -7.33 -29.31
CA GLN A 153 -1.12 -8.08 -29.90
C GLN A 153 -1.12 -8.03 -31.43
N VAL A 154 -2.30 -8.08 -32.05
CA VAL A 154 -2.43 -7.97 -33.51
C VAL A 154 -2.05 -6.56 -33.98
N LEU A 155 -2.49 -5.52 -33.29
CA LEU A 155 -2.10 -4.14 -33.59
C LEU A 155 -0.59 -3.95 -33.44
N TYR A 156 -0.03 -4.28 -32.26
CA TYR A 156 1.41 -4.12 -31.99
C TYR A 156 2.27 -4.86 -33.02
N LYS A 157 1.96 -6.12 -33.34
CA LYS A 157 2.70 -6.88 -34.37
C LYS A 157 2.67 -6.17 -35.71
N SER A 158 1.51 -5.67 -36.13
CA SER A 158 1.33 -5.04 -37.45
C SER A 158 1.97 -3.65 -37.52
N TRP A 159 1.97 -2.93 -36.39
CA TRP A 159 2.58 -1.60 -36.22
C TRP A 159 4.12 -1.69 -36.17
N SER A 160 4.68 -2.51 -35.28
CA SER A 160 6.14 -2.64 -35.04
C SER A 160 6.94 -3.05 -36.29
N ILE A 161 6.34 -3.81 -37.21
CA ILE A 161 6.97 -4.22 -38.49
C ILE A 161 6.60 -3.32 -39.67
N LYS A 162 5.97 -2.15 -39.41
CA LYS A 162 5.54 -1.15 -40.40
C LYS A 162 4.65 -1.72 -41.52
N GLN A 163 3.89 -2.78 -41.22
CA GLN A 163 2.89 -3.38 -42.12
C GLN A 163 1.56 -2.63 -42.11
N LEU A 164 1.32 -1.77 -41.11
CA LEU A 164 0.22 -0.81 -41.10
C LEU A 164 0.72 0.54 -41.65
N PRO A 165 0.18 1.02 -42.80
CA PRO A 165 0.33 2.41 -43.19
C PRO A 165 -0.24 3.34 -42.11
N GLU A 166 0.31 4.55 -41.94
CA GLU A 166 -0.12 5.52 -40.90
C GLU A 166 -1.64 5.81 -40.95
N GLU A 167 -2.21 5.96 -42.14
CA GLU A 167 -3.66 6.13 -42.35
C GLU A 167 -4.50 4.93 -41.87
N SER A 168 -3.89 3.74 -41.77
CA SER A 168 -4.54 2.54 -41.26
C SER A 168 -4.57 2.50 -39.73
N LEU A 169 -3.55 3.03 -39.03
CA LEU A 169 -3.58 3.14 -37.56
C LEU A 169 -4.73 4.05 -37.12
N LYS A 170 -4.87 5.23 -37.73
CA LYS A 170 -5.98 6.17 -37.44
C LYS A 170 -7.36 5.53 -37.66
N SER A 171 -7.50 4.77 -38.75
CA SER A 171 -8.75 4.06 -39.07
C SER A 171 -9.08 3.00 -38.01
N VAL A 172 -8.08 2.23 -37.56
CA VAL A 172 -8.23 1.23 -36.48
C VAL A 172 -8.69 1.90 -35.19
N LEU A 173 -7.96 2.93 -34.73
CA LEU A 173 -8.25 3.62 -33.47
C LEU A 173 -9.66 4.22 -33.48
N ASN A 174 -10.06 4.88 -34.59
CA ASN A 174 -11.39 5.44 -34.75
C ASN A 174 -12.49 4.36 -34.77
N THR A 175 -12.22 3.21 -35.37
CA THR A 175 -13.18 2.09 -35.41
C THR A 175 -13.43 1.54 -34.02
N ILE A 176 -12.37 1.33 -33.24
CA ILE A 176 -12.46 0.83 -31.86
C ILE A 176 -13.20 1.85 -30.99
N TYR A 177 -12.79 3.12 -31.01
CA TYR A 177 -13.45 4.18 -30.24
C TYR A 177 -14.95 4.28 -30.55
N LYS A 178 -15.36 4.23 -31.83
CA LYS A 178 -16.78 4.30 -32.22
C LYS A 178 -17.60 3.08 -31.80
N LYS A 179 -16.98 1.91 -31.65
CA LYS A 179 -17.67 0.66 -31.37
C LYS A 179 -17.63 0.26 -29.89
N ALA A 180 -16.57 0.62 -29.19
CA ALA A 180 -16.32 0.29 -27.80
C ALA A 180 -15.50 1.42 -27.12
N PRO A 181 -16.08 2.62 -26.93
CA PRO A 181 -15.34 3.79 -26.43
C PRO A 181 -14.70 3.57 -25.05
N ASP A 182 -15.37 2.88 -24.13
CA ASP A 182 -14.83 2.59 -22.79
C ASP A 182 -13.76 1.49 -22.79
N PHE A 183 -13.70 0.67 -23.85
CA PHE A 183 -12.63 -0.31 -24.06
C PHE A 183 -11.38 0.32 -24.68
N PHE A 184 -11.51 1.47 -25.33
CA PHE A 184 -10.42 2.15 -26.03
C PHE A 184 -9.20 2.44 -25.13
N PRO A 185 -9.34 2.94 -23.89
CA PRO A 185 -8.19 3.14 -22.99
C PRO A 185 -7.47 1.84 -22.65
N GLN A 186 -8.23 0.77 -22.38
CA GLN A 186 -7.68 -0.56 -22.10
C GLN A 186 -6.89 -1.09 -23.29
N PHE A 187 -7.45 -0.97 -24.50
CA PHE A 187 -6.81 -1.39 -25.74
C PHE A 187 -5.49 -0.64 -25.99
N LEU A 188 -5.46 0.67 -25.77
CA LEU A 188 -4.25 1.49 -25.90
C LEU A 188 -3.19 1.08 -24.88
N HIS A 189 -3.56 0.96 -23.60
CA HIS A 189 -2.67 0.53 -22.53
C HIS A 189 -2.01 -0.82 -22.85
N GLU A 190 -2.80 -1.79 -23.31
CA GLU A 190 -2.29 -3.11 -23.65
C GLU A 190 -1.35 -3.09 -24.84
N THR A 191 -1.66 -2.29 -25.86
CA THR A 191 -0.77 -2.14 -27.03
C THR A 191 0.52 -1.47 -26.61
N TYR A 192 0.44 -0.39 -25.83
CA TYR A 192 1.59 0.34 -25.30
C TYR A 192 2.49 -0.52 -24.42
N SER A 193 1.90 -1.37 -23.58
CA SER A 193 2.63 -2.26 -22.69
C SER A 193 3.35 -3.40 -23.42
N LEU A 194 2.98 -3.69 -24.68
CA LEU A 194 3.69 -4.64 -25.53
C LEU A 194 4.90 -4.00 -26.23
N CYS A 195 4.93 -2.67 -26.34
CA CYS A 195 6.05 -1.94 -26.93
C CYS A 195 7.33 -2.14 -26.11
N ARG A 196 8.46 -2.27 -26.80
CA ARG A 196 9.78 -2.22 -26.17
C ARG A 196 10.06 -0.81 -25.66
N THR A 197 11.00 -0.68 -24.73
CA THR A 197 11.38 0.61 -24.16
C THR A 197 11.74 1.63 -25.24
N GLU A 198 12.48 1.22 -26.28
CA GLU A 198 12.85 2.05 -27.42
C GLU A 198 11.67 2.39 -28.37
N GLU A 199 10.60 1.58 -28.37
CA GLU A 199 9.42 1.75 -29.24
C GLU A 199 8.32 2.60 -28.57
N LYS A 200 8.31 2.66 -27.24
CA LYS A 200 7.26 3.36 -26.46
C LYS A 200 7.11 4.82 -26.87
N SER A 201 8.21 5.55 -27.04
CA SER A 201 8.17 6.96 -27.46
C SER A 201 7.60 7.14 -28.87
N GLU A 202 7.99 6.28 -29.84
CA GLU A 202 7.45 6.32 -31.22
C GLU A 202 5.94 6.06 -31.22
N PHE A 203 5.48 5.02 -30.48
CA PHE A 203 4.05 4.72 -30.37
C PHE A 203 3.27 5.86 -29.72
N LEU A 204 3.82 6.44 -28.64
CA LEU A 204 3.22 7.54 -27.91
C LEU A 204 3.03 8.77 -28.82
N GLU A 205 4.04 9.14 -29.61
CA GLU A 205 3.98 10.26 -30.56
C GLU A 205 2.93 10.06 -31.67
N GLU A 206 2.89 8.87 -32.28
CA GLU A 206 1.93 8.56 -33.34
C GLU A 206 0.47 8.59 -32.84
N VAL A 207 0.22 8.03 -31.65
CA VAL A 207 -1.12 8.01 -31.06
C VAL A 207 -1.55 9.41 -30.61
N THR A 208 -0.67 10.20 -29.97
CA THR A 208 -0.97 11.59 -29.59
C THR A 208 -1.36 12.43 -30.82
N SER A 209 -0.60 12.33 -31.92
CA SER A 209 -0.87 13.04 -33.18
C SER A 209 -2.24 12.72 -33.79
N PHE A 210 -2.76 11.50 -33.58
CA PHE A 210 -4.11 11.12 -33.99
C PHE A 210 -5.19 11.81 -33.14
N ILE A 211 -4.93 12.02 -31.86
CA ILE A 211 -5.90 12.54 -30.88
C ILE A 211 -5.99 14.05 -30.93
N GLU A 212 -4.91 14.76 -31.23
CA GLU A 212 -4.95 16.20 -31.53
C GLU A 212 -5.95 16.51 -32.66
N LYS A 213 -6.07 15.60 -33.63
CA LYS A 213 -7.05 15.72 -34.74
C LYS A 213 -8.47 15.30 -34.34
N ASN A 214 -8.65 14.76 -33.14
CA ASN A 214 -9.90 14.20 -32.62
C ASN A 214 -10.05 14.50 -31.11
N GLU A 215 -9.98 15.77 -30.70
CA GLU A 215 -9.98 16.20 -29.28
C GLU A 215 -11.05 15.54 -28.39
N LYS A 216 -12.21 15.17 -28.96
CA LYS A 216 -13.27 14.45 -28.25
C LYS A 216 -12.83 13.09 -27.66
N ILE A 217 -11.73 12.53 -28.15
CA ILE A 217 -11.15 11.26 -27.69
C ILE A 217 -10.16 11.48 -26.54
N ALA A 218 -9.60 12.69 -26.38
CA ALA A 218 -8.60 12.99 -25.36
C ALA A 218 -8.99 12.53 -23.94
N PRO A 219 -10.24 12.70 -23.47
CA PRO A 219 -10.69 12.17 -22.17
C PRO A 219 -10.51 10.67 -21.95
N TYR A 220 -10.54 9.87 -23.02
CA TYR A 220 -10.33 8.42 -22.99
C TYR A 220 -8.86 8.08 -23.09
N PHE A 221 -8.12 8.82 -23.93
CA PHE A 221 -6.69 8.64 -24.13
C PHE A 221 -5.88 8.84 -22.86
N ILE A 222 -6.08 9.95 -22.17
CA ILE A 222 -5.30 10.28 -20.96
C ILE A 222 -5.54 9.29 -19.82
N LYS A 223 -6.59 8.45 -19.92
CA LYS A 223 -6.91 7.39 -18.94
C LYS A 223 -6.30 6.05 -19.30
N ALA A 224 -5.67 5.92 -20.47
CA ALA A 224 -5.07 4.66 -20.90
C ALA A 224 -3.85 4.31 -20.05
N ASP A 225 -2.93 5.26 -19.88
CA ASP A 225 -1.67 5.07 -19.16
C ASP A 225 -1.16 6.41 -18.59
N ILE A 226 -0.29 6.35 -17.59
CA ILE A 226 0.32 7.54 -16.97
C ILE A 226 1.14 8.30 -18.02
N ASP A 227 1.85 7.59 -18.90
CA ASP A 227 2.69 8.22 -19.94
C ASP A 227 1.84 9.00 -20.96
N PHE A 228 0.66 8.49 -21.32
CA PHE A 228 -0.28 9.20 -22.18
C PHE A 228 -0.83 10.47 -21.51
N ALA A 229 -1.14 10.39 -20.22
CA ALA A 229 -1.59 11.55 -19.44
C ALA A 229 -0.50 12.63 -19.34
N ILE A 230 0.73 12.23 -19.00
CA ILE A 230 1.89 13.12 -18.92
C ILE A 230 2.09 13.82 -20.26
N LYS A 231 2.24 13.07 -21.35
CA LYS A 231 2.49 13.64 -22.68
C LYS A 231 1.42 14.66 -23.06
N TRP A 232 0.14 14.30 -22.89
CA TRP A 232 -0.98 15.16 -23.21
C TRP A 232 -0.98 16.45 -22.38
N ILE A 233 -0.77 16.34 -21.07
CA ILE A 233 -0.77 17.50 -20.16
C ILE A 233 0.42 18.42 -20.43
N GLU A 234 1.60 17.87 -20.73
CA GLU A 234 2.80 18.64 -21.05
C GLU A 234 2.63 19.49 -22.33
N GLU A 235 1.95 18.93 -23.34
CA GLU A 235 1.71 19.57 -24.64
C GLU A 235 0.44 20.45 -24.67
N SER A 236 -0.42 20.33 -23.65
CA SER A 236 -1.66 21.10 -23.55
C SER A 236 -1.39 22.60 -23.32
N PRO A 237 -2.24 23.49 -23.85
CA PRO A 237 -2.27 24.90 -23.45
C PRO A 237 -2.43 25.03 -21.93
N GLU A 238 -1.80 26.04 -21.32
CA GLU A 238 -1.76 26.22 -19.86
C GLU A 238 -3.17 26.29 -19.23
N GLU A 239 -4.10 26.93 -19.93
CA GLU A 239 -5.50 27.05 -19.57
C GLU A 239 -6.31 25.74 -19.62
N GLU A 240 -5.82 24.72 -20.36
CA GLU A 240 -6.48 23.41 -20.50
C GLU A 240 -5.87 22.33 -19.60
N ILE A 241 -4.66 22.55 -19.06
CA ILE A 241 -3.98 21.60 -18.18
C ILE A 241 -4.89 21.14 -17.04
N GLY A 242 -5.54 22.07 -16.35
CA GLY A 242 -6.47 21.75 -15.27
C GLY A 242 -7.67 20.90 -15.72
N PHE A 243 -8.21 21.18 -16.91
CA PHE A 243 -9.36 20.46 -17.46
C PHE A 243 -9.03 18.99 -17.73
N TYR A 244 -7.87 18.69 -18.33
CA TYR A 244 -7.47 17.30 -18.59
C TYR A 244 -6.99 16.61 -17.31
N TYR A 245 -6.22 17.30 -16.47
CA TYR A 245 -5.76 16.75 -15.20
C TYR A 245 -6.91 16.26 -14.32
N PHE A 246 -7.99 17.05 -14.16
CA PHE A 246 -9.14 16.65 -13.34
C PHE A 246 -10.03 15.57 -13.96
N GLN A 247 -9.80 15.17 -15.21
CA GLN A 247 -10.48 14.03 -15.81
C GLN A 247 -9.79 12.70 -15.51
N LEU A 248 -8.54 12.73 -15.02
CA LEU A 248 -7.81 11.54 -14.62
C LEU A 248 -8.45 10.93 -13.36
N PRO A 249 -8.42 9.60 -13.20
CA PRO A 249 -8.69 8.96 -11.91
C PRO A 249 -7.78 9.52 -10.81
N SER A 250 -8.26 9.63 -9.57
CA SER A 250 -7.48 10.18 -8.45
C SER A 250 -6.13 9.47 -8.24
N SER A 251 -6.05 8.16 -8.50
CA SER A 251 -4.79 7.41 -8.46
C SER A 251 -3.79 7.93 -9.50
N MET A 252 -4.24 8.22 -10.73
CA MET A 252 -3.39 8.77 -11.81
C MET A 252 -3.06 10.24 -11.59
N GLN A 253 -3.99 11.05 -11.06
CA GLN A 253 -3.74 12.46 -10.73
C GLN A 253 -2.48 12.61 -9.88
N ARG A 254 -2.33 11.78 -8.84
CA ARG A 254 -1.17 11.82 -7.94
C ARG A 254 0.14 11.46 -8.65
N GLU A 255 0.17 10.39 -9.42
CA GLU A 255 1.36 9.96 -10.16
C GLU A 255 1.78 11.01 -11.20
N VAL A 256 0.80 11.56 -11.95
CA VAL A 256 1.04 12.61 -12.94
C VAL A 256 1.53 13.90 -12.27
N PHE A 257 0.94 14.30 -11.15
CA PHE A 257 1.40 15.49 -10.42
C PHE A 257 2.81 15.29 -9.86
N SER A 258 3.11 14.11 -9.31
CA SER A 258 4.44 13.75 -8.81
C SER A 258 5.48 13.81 -9.93
N TYR A 259 5.15 13.33 -11.13
CA TYR A 259 6.02 13.42 -12.31
C TYR A 259 6.38 14.87 -12.68
N PHE A 260 5.40 15.79 -12.65
CA PHE A 260 5.62 17.20 -13.00
C PHE A 260 6.25 18.05 -11.90
N LYS A 261 6.74 17.44 -10.81
CA LYS A 261 7.39 18.18 -9.71
C LYS A 261 8.55 19.07 -10.18
N GLU A 262 9.34 18.60 -11.14
CA GLU A 262 10.48 19.34 -11.71
C GLU A 262 10.09 20.21 -12.93
N ASN A 263 8.79 20.29 -13.26
CA ASN A 263 8.25 21.17 -14.31
C ASN A 263 7.36 22.25 -13.67
N PRO A 264 7.95 23.39 -13.24
CA PRO A 264 7.22 24.43 -12.50
C PRO A 264 6.01 24.95 -13.25
N LYS A 265 6.07 25.05 -14.58
CA LYS A 265 4.96 25.57 -15.40
C LYS A 265 3.72 24.70 -15.29
N VAL A 266 3.87 23.39 -15.51
CA VAL A 266 2.73 22.45 -15.44
C VAL A 266 2.24 22.32 -14.00
N HIS A 267 3.16 22.24 -13.05
CA HIS A 267 2.84 22.14 -11.63
C HIS A 267 2.05 23.36 -11.13
N GLU A 268 2.50 24.58 -11.44
CA GLU A 268 1.80 25.82 -11.13
C GLU A 268 0.42 25.90 -11.81
N ALA A 269 0.31 25.46 -13.07
CA ALA A 269 -0.97 25.43 -13.77
C ALA A 269 -1.97 24.48 -13.09
N ILE A 270 -1.54 23.29 -12.67
CA ILE A 270 -2.40 22.34 -11.93
C ILE A 270 -2.79 22.94 -10.56
N GLN A 271 -1.84 23.49 -9.82
CA GLN A 271 -2.11 24.12 -8.52
C GLN A 271 -3.05 25.32 -8.65
N LYS A 272 -2.87 26.16 -9.67
CA LYS A 272 -3.74 27.30 -9.97
C LYS A 272 -5.14 26.83 -10.35
N ALA A 273 -5.28 25.86 -11.25
CA ALA A 273 -6.59 25.31 -11.61
C ALA A 273 -7.31 24.69 -10.40
N THR A 274 -6.56 24.05 -9.51
CA THR A 274 -7.07 23.50 -8.25
C THR A 274 -7.53 24.60 -7.31
N ALA A 275 -6.72 25.65 -7.13
CA ALA A 275 -7.04 26.80 -6.31
C ALA A 275 -8.25 27.57 -6.86
N ASP A 276 -8.33 27.78 -8.18
CA ASP A 276 -9.46 28.42 -8.83
C ASP A 276 -10.75 27.61 -8.62
N LEU A 277 -10.68 26.28 -8.71
CA LEU A 277 -11.82 25.40 -8.47
C LEU A 277 -12.30 25.46 -7.02
N LEU A 278 -11.37 25.36 -6.05
CA LEU A 278 -11.67 25.27 -4.62
C LEU A 278 -12.00 26.62 -3.99
N PHE A 279 -11.47 27.74 -4.51
CA PHE A 279 -11.58 29.05 -3.89
C PHE A 279 -12.36 30.08 -4.71
N SER A 280 -12.90 29.74 -5.88
CA SER A 280 -13.83 30.62 -6.61
C SER A 280 -15.06 30.89 -5.75
N GLY A 281 -15.31 32.16 -5.39
CA GLY A 281 -16.48 32.53 -4.59
C GLY A 281 -17.79 32.35 -5.35
N GLY A 282 -18.89 32.09 -4.63
CA GLY A 282 -20.24 32.26 -5.19
C GLY A 282 -20.60 33.75 -5.31
N PRO A 283 -21.51 34.13 -6.23
CA PRO A 283 -21.87 35.53 -6.45
C PRO A 283 -22.44 36.18 -5.19
N SER A 284 -21.73 37.19 -4.67
CA SER A 284 -22.20 38.05 -3.58
C SER A 284 -23.42 38.87 -4.03
N LYS A 285 -24.49 38.88 -3.23
CA LYS A 285 -25.69 39.73 -3.44
C LYS A 285 -25.39 41.25 -3.52
N LYS A 286 -24.14 41.68 -3.27
CA LYS A 286 -23.69 43.08 -3.33
C LYS A 286 -22.62 43.39 -4.40
N GLY A 287 -22.40 42.50 -5.37
CA GLY A 287 -21.68 42.85 -6.61
C GLY A 287 -20.16 43.05 -6.50
N LYS A 288 -19.53 42.68 -5.39
CA LYS A 288 -18.08 42.44 -5.30
C LYS A 288 -17.86 41.12 -4.58
N GLU A 289 -17.32 40.12 -5.27
CA GLU A 289 -16.82 38.90 -4.65
C GLU A 289 -15.62 39.26 -3.79
N LYS A 290 -15.73 39.06 -2.48
CA LYS A 290 -14.55 39.07 -1.61
C LYS A 290 -13.95 37.67 -1.71
N GLY A 291 -12.84 37.52 -2.44
CA GLY A 291 -12.10 36.25 -2.48
C GLY A 291 -11.69 35.78 -1.07
N PHE A 292 -11.28 34.53 -0.97
CA PHE A 292 -10.75 33.99 0.28
C PHE A 292 -9.31 34.46 0.50
N ASP A 293 -9.00 34.95 1.69
CA ASP A 293 -7.61 35.21 2.09
C ASP A 293 -6.85 33.89 2.34
N GLN A 294 -5.54 33.97 2.62
CA GLN A 294 -4.72 32.76 2.78
C GLN A 294 -5.16 31.89 3.97
N ALA A 295 -5.58 32.51 5.08
CA ALA A 295 -6.05 31.76 6.26
C ALA A 295 -7.41 31.10 5.97
N GLU A 296 -8.32 31.80 5.30
CA GLU A 296 -9.60 31.23 4.84
C GLU A 296 -9.37 30.06 3.86
N LYS A 297 -8.40 30.17 2.93
CA LYS A 297 -8.03 29.09 2.00
C LYS A 297 -7.47 27.86 2.70
N GLU A 298 -6.56 28.06 3.65
CA GLU A 298 -6.02 26.98 4.48
C GLU A 298 -7.12 26.30 5.27
N ASN A 299 -8.08 27.07 5.77
CA ASN A 299 -9.22 26.52 6.48
C ASN A 299 -10.20 25.77 5.56
N ILE A 300 -10.41 26.21 4.31
CA ILE A 300 -11.17 25.43 3.31
C ILE A 300 -10.51 24.08 3.04
N ILE A 301 -9.18 24.07 2.83
CA ILE A 301 -8.41 22.83 2.69
C ILE A 301 -8.61 21.97 3.93
N ALA A 302 -8.49 22.56 5.11
CA ALA A 302 -8.63 21.84 6.37
C ALA A 302 -10.05 21.28 6.58
N VAL A 303 -11.12 21.99 6.21
CA VAL A 303 -12.49 21.44 6.24
C VAL A 303 -12.64 20.24 5.30
N LEU A 304 -11.99 20.26 4.14
CA LEU A 304 -11.98 19.14 3.20
C LEU A 304 -11.20 17.94 3.75
N THR A 305 -10.06 18.16 4.41
CA THR A 305 -9.12 17.08 4.74
C THR A 305 -9.11 16.64 6.20
N HIS A 306 -9.56 17.50 7.12
CA HIS A 306 -9.55 17.30 8.58
C HIS A 306 -10.99 17.21 9.14
N PRO A 307 -11.50 16.00 9.38
CA PRO A 307 -12.85 15.79 9.91
C PRO A 307 -13.13 16.46 11.26
N GLU A 308 -12.12 16.59 12.12
CA GLU A 308 -12.20 17.34 13.38
C GLU A 308 -12.54 18.82 13.18
N ILE A 309 -11.93 19.47 12.19
CA ILE A 309 -12.20 20.87 11.83
C ILE A 309 -13.58 20.97 11.20
N ARG A 310 -13.90 20.05 10.28
CA ARG A 310 -15.22 19.95 9.66
C ARG A 310 -16.36 19.87 10.67
N ALA A 311 -16.19 19.09 11.74
CA ALA A 311 -17.19 18.93 12.80
C ALA A 311 -17.31 20.17 13.69
N ALA A 312 -16.21 20.90 13.92
CA ALA A 312 -16.20 22.12 14.74
C ALA A 312 -16.75 23.34 14.00
N GLU A 313 -16.65 23.36 12.67
CA GLU A 313 -16.85 24.56 11.86
C GLU A 313 -18.09 24.54 10.96
N THR A 314 -19.12 23.77 11.29
CA THR A 314 -20.32 23.63 10.43
C THR A 314 -21.03 24.95 10.08
N ASN A 315 -20.79 26.00 10.86
CA ASN A 315 -21.34 27.35 10.66
C ASN A 315 -20.35 28.35 10.02
N SER A 316 -19.11 27.95 9.73
CA SER A 316 -18.11 28.83 9.14
C SER A 316 -18.44 29.13 7.67
N ARG A 317 -17.89 30.24 7.16
CA ARG A 317 -18.08 30.64 5.76
C ARG A 317 -17.44 29.61 4.83
N GLU A 318 -16.30 29.08 5.23
CA GLU A 318 -15.46 28.09 4.56
C GLU A 318 -16.18 26.75 4.46
N TYR A 319 -16.82 26.32 5.55
CA TYR A 319 -17.63 25.11 5.54
C TYR A 319 -18.84 25.23 4.61
N GLN A 320 -19.57 26.35 4.68
CA GLN A 320 -20.71 26.57 3.79
C GLN A 320 -20.28 26.67 2.32
N HIS A 321 -19.09 27.20 2.05
CA HIS A 321 -18.48 27.21 0.73
C HIS A 321 -18.19 25.79 0.24
N VAL A 322 -17.52 24.95 1.02
CA VAL A 322 -17.28 23.54 0.67
C VAL A 322 -18.59 22.78 0.42
N LEU A 323 -19.59 22.98 1.28
CA LEU A 323 -20.90 22.35 1.11
C LEU A 323 -21.59 22.82 -0.19
N SER A 324 -21.41 24.08 -0.60
CA SER A 324 -21.90 24.56 -1.90
C SER A 324 -21.17 23.92 -3.08
N LEU A 325 -19.85 23.69 -2.97
CA LEU A 325 -19.08 22.98 -4.00
C LEU A 325 -19.60 21.55 -4.20
N ILE A 326 -19.92 20.85 -3.10
CA ILE A 326 -20.48 19.49 -3.15
C ILE A 326 -21.85 19.48 -3.83
N THR A 327 -22.69 20.48 -3.55
CA THR A 327 -24.14 20.42 -3.85
C THR A 327 -24.51 21.12 -5.16
N GLU A 328 -24.07 22.36 -5.36
CA GLU A 328 -24.52 23.22 -6.46
C GLU A 328 -23.92 22.80 -7.81
N ARG A 329 -22.65 22.36 -7.83
CA ARG A 329 -21.97 21.94 -9.07
C ARG A 329 -22.41 20.57 -9.58
N HIS A 330 -22.88 19.70 -8.69
CA HIS A 330 -23.17 18.28 -8.98
C HIS A 330 -24.67 17.94 -8.98
N THR A 331 -25.55 18.94 -8.89
CA THR A 331 -27.01 18.72 -8.81
C THR A 331 -27.54 17.80 -9.92
N LYS A 332 -27.08 17.99 -11.16
CA LYS A 332 -27.50 17.16 -12.31
C LYS A 332 -27.05 15.69 -12.18
N GLU A 333 -25.83 15.48 -11.69
CA GLU A 333 -25.27 14.14 -11.48
C GLU A 333 -26.04 13.40 -10.38
N PHE A 334 -26.36 14.10 -9.28
CA PHE A 334 -27.17 13.57 -8.20
C PHE A 334 -28.59 13.22 -8.65
N HIS A 335 -29.23 14.05 -9.46
CA HIS A 335 -30.55 13.74 -10.03
C HIS A 335 -30.49 12.47 -10.88
N ALA A 336 -29.46 12.33 -11.73
CA ALA A 336 -29.28 11.13 -12.55
C ALA A 336 -29.04 9.87 -11.70
N ALA A 337 -28.26 9.97 -10.61
CA ALA A 337 -28.02 8.86 -9.71
C ALA A 337 -29.30 8.41 -8.97
N ILE A 338 -30.11 9.37 -8.49
CA ILE A 338 -31.43 9.11 -7.90
C ILE A 338 -32.34 8.42 -8.91
N ASP A 339 -32.42 8.95 -10.14
CA ASP A 339 -33.27 8.40 -11.19
C ASP A 339 -32.89 6.97 -11.54
N LYS A 340 -31.60 6.68 -11.64
CA LYS A 340 -31.08 5.33 -11.90
C LYS A 340 -31.43 4.36 -10.78
N ASP A 341 -31.18 4.71 -9.51
CA ASP A 341 -31.52 3.84 -8.36
C ASP A 341 -33.02 3.56 -8.28
N VAL A 342 -33.85 4.59 -8.48
CA VAL A 342 -35.30 4.46 -8.47
C VAL A 342 -35.78 3.58 -9.63
N GLN A 343 -35.21 3.75 -10.82
CA GLN A 343 -35.48 2.92 -11.98
C GLN A 343 -35.12 1.46 -11.70
N GLU A 344 -33.93 1.18 -11.16
CA GLU A 344 -33.48 -0.17 -10.85
C GLU A 344 -34.35 -0.85 -9.79
N ARG A 345 -34.67 -0.14 -8.70
CA ARG A 345 -35.57 -0.64 -7.64
C ARG A 345 -36.97 -0.92 -8.18
N ALA A 346 -37.51 -0.04 -9.03
CA ALA A 346 -38.80 -0.25 -9.66
C ALA A 346 -38.79 -1.49 -10.57
N VAL A 347 -37.75 -1.64 -11.40
CA VAL A 347 -37.57 -2.78 -12.31
C VAL A 347 -37.44 -4.09 -11.53
N ASN A 348 -36.68 -4.09 -10.43
CA ASN A 348 -36.48 -5.26 -9.58
C ASN A 348 -37.76 -5.61 -8.80
N GLY A 349 -38.45 -4.63 -8.22
CA GLY A 349 -39.73 -4.84 -7.56
C GLY A 349 -40.80 -5.43 -8.50
N ILE A 350 -40.84 -4.97 -9.76
CA ILE A 350 -41.70 -5.57 -10.77
C ILE A 350 -41.23 -6.97 -11.16
N LYS A 351 -39.92 -7.21 -11.30
CA LYS A 351 -39.36 -8.55 -11.58
C LYS A 351 -39.78 -9.56 -10.51
N ASP A 352 -39.57 -9.24 -9.24
CA ASP A 352 -39.94 -10.08 -8.09
C ASP A 352 -41.45 -10.40 -8.05
N TYR A 353 -42.27 -9.44 -8.51
CA TYR A 353 -43.69 -9.66 -8.69
C TYR A 353 -43.99 -10.62 -9.84
N LEU A 354 -43.37 -10.42 -11.01
CA LEU A 354 -43.56 -11.23 -12.21
C LEU A 354 -43.11 -12.68 -12.00
N ASP A 355 -42.02 -12.91 -11.28
CA ASP A 355 -41.48 -14.25 -10.99
C ASP A 355 -42.47 -15.14 -10.20
N LYS A 356 -43.47 -14.53 -9.56
CA LYS A 356 -44.53 -15.20 -8.78
C LYS A 356 -45.88 -15.24 -9.49
N LYS A 357 -45.94 -14.96 -10.81
CA LYS A 357 -47.19 -14.85 -11.57
C LYS A 357 -47.18 -15.70 -12.84
N ASN A 358 -48.37 -16.10 -13.26
CA ASN A 358 -48.56 -16.83 -14.52
C ASN A 358 -48.23 -15.91 -15.71
N PRO A 359 -47.28 -16.30 -16.59
CA PRO A 359 -46.90 -15.52 -17.77
C PRO A 359 -48.06 -15.18 -18.72
N ALA A 360 -49.13 -15.98 -18.74
CA ALA A 360 -50.30 -15.74 -19.58
C ALA A 360 -51.34 -14.78 -18.97
N GLY A 361 -51.18 -14.36 -17.71
CA GLY A 361 -52.17 -13.53 -17.02
C GLY A 361 -52.13 -12.05 -17.43
N GLU A 362 -53.30 -11.38 -17.47
CA GLU A 362 -53.42 -9.95 -17.80
C GLU A 362 -52.54 -9.06 -16.93
N LYS A 363 -52.43 -9.35 -15.62
CA LYS A 363 -51.54 -8.62 -14.70
C LYS A 363 -50.06 -8.81 -15.02
N TYR A 364 -49.67 -10.00 -15.48
CA TYR A 364 -48.28 -10.27 -15.85
C TYR A 364 -47.89 -9.43 -17.07
N GLN A 365 -48.74 -9.43 -18.11
CA GLN A 365 -48.47 -8.65 -19.33
C GLN A 365 -48.44 -7.15 -19.04
N PHE A 366 -49.38 -6.65 -18.23
CA PHE A 366 -49.40 -5.25 -17.79
C PHE A 366 -48.09 -4.84 -17.08
N PHE A 367 -47.66 -5.58 -16.07
CA PHE A 367 -46.44 -5.24 -15.33
C PHE A 367 -45.16 -5.50 -16.15
N LYS A 368 -45.16 -6.45 -17.09
CA LYS A 368 -44.05 -6.63 -18.04
C LYS A 368 -43.88 -5.41 -18.94
N GLU A 369 -44.99 -4.87 -19.46
CA GLU A 369 -44.98 -3.68 -20.30
C GLU A 369 -44.57 -2.43 -19.51
N LEU A 370 -45.05 -2.29 -18.27
CA LEU A 370 -44.63 -1.24 -17.35
C LEU A 370 -43.12 -1.32 -17.04
N ARG A 371 -42.61 -2.51 -16.71
CA ARG A 371 -41.17 -2.74 -16.47
C ARG A 371 -40.32 -2.35 -17.68
N ASN A 372 -40.75 -2.71 -18.88
CA ASN A 372 -40.06 -2.35 -20.11
C ASN A 372 -40.11 -0.84 -20.39
N SER A 373 -41.23 -0.19 -20.10
CA SER A 373 -41.35 1.27 -20.25
C SER A 373 -40.50 2.00 -19.22
N ILE A 374 -40.45 1.54 -17.95
CA ILE A 374 -39.56 2.09 -16.92
C ILE A 374 -38.09 1.93 -17.33
N ARG A 375 -37.70 0.79 -17.89
CA ARG A 375 -36.33 0.57 -18.41
C ARG A 375 -35.94 1.54 -19.53
N ARG A 376 -36.91 1.98 -20.35
CA ARG A 376 -36.66 2.84 -21.50
C ARG A 376 -36.75 4.32 -21.13
N ASP A 377 -37.78 4.69 -20.39
CA ASP A 377 -38.22 6.08 -20.20
C ASP A 377 -37.96 6.58 -18.75
N GLY A 378 -37.45 5.73 -17.87
CA GLY A 378 -37.35 5.98 -16.43
C GLY A 378 -38.68 5.82 -15.70
N LEU A 379 -38.66 5.90 -14.36
CA LEU A 379 -39.89 5.99 -13.57
C LEU A 379 -40.29 7.46 -13.48
N SER A 380 -41.52 7.80 -13.88
CA SER A 380 -42.02 9.17 -13.78
C SER A 380 -43.50 9.20 -13.42
N LYS A 381 -43.96 10.33 -12.86
CA LYS A 381 -45.38 10.55 -12.53
C LYS A 381 -46.28 10.40 -13.76
N ASP A 382 -45.84 10.88 -14.92
CA ASP A 382 -46.58 10.77 -16.18
C ASP A 382 -46.67 9.32 -16.67
N LEU A 383 -45.57 8.56 -16.54
CA LEU A 383 -45.56 7.14 -16.90
C LEU A 383 -46.48 6.34 -15.97
N ILE A 384 -46.39 6.58 -14.65
CA ILE A 384 -47.26 5.98 -13.64
C ILE A 384 -48.72 6.32 -13.97
N HIS A 385 -49.08 7.60 -14.18
CA HIS A 385 -50.45 8.00 -14.48
C HIS A 385 -50.99 7.35 -15.77
N ARG A 386 -50.18 7.32 -16.83
CA ARG A 386 -50.54 6.68 -18.10
C ARG A 386 -50.86 5.19 -17.93
N PHE A 387 -50.00 4.45 -17.24
CA PHE A 387 -50.22 3.03 -16.98
C PHE A 387 -51.34 2.79 -15.95
N TYR A 388 -51.59 3.73 -15.03
CA TYR A 388 -52.74 3.63 -14.11
C TYR A 388 -54.05 3.64 -14.88
N GLU A 389 -54.23 4.58 -15.81
CA GLU A 389 -55.47 4.67 -16.60
C GLU A 389 -55.65 3.44 -17.51
N GLN A 390 -54.56 2.90 -18.07
CA GLN A 390 -54.59 1.64 -18.82
C GLN A 390 -54.93 0.42 -17.95
N GLY A 391 -54.40 0.39 -16.72
CA GLY A 391 -54.49 -0.73 -15.79
C GLY A 391 -55.59 -0.63 -14.73
N LYS A 392 -56.44 0.41 -14.78
CA LYS A 392 -57.39 0.77 -13.72
C LYS A 392 -58.22 -0.41 -13.22
N LYS A 393 -58.79 -1.20 -14.14
CA LYS A 393 -59.58 -2.41 -13.82
C LYS A 393 -58.76 -3.50 -13.11
N LEU A 394 -57.47 -3.60 -13.40
CA LEU A 394 -56.54 -4.60 -12.84
C LEU A 394 -56.08 -4.23 -11.41
N LEU A 395 -56.13 -2.93 -11.09
CA LEU A 395 -55.62 -2.31 -9.86
C LEU A 395 -56.73 -2.06 -8.81
N LEU A 396 -58.01 -1.95 -9.20
CA LEU A 396 -59.16 -1.64 -8.31
C LEU A 396 -59.34 -2.52 -7.05
N LYS A 397 -58.72 -3.71 -6.97
CA LYS A 397 -58.81 -4.60 -5.80
C LYS A 397 -57.53 -4.51 -4.97
N PRO A 398 -57.62 -4.42 -3.62
CA PRO A 398 -56.47 -4.41 -2.71
C PRO A 398 -55.73 -5.74 -2.79
N THR A 399 -54.81 -5.83 -3.75
CA THR A 399 -54.06 -7.04 -4.11
C THR A 399 -52.58 -6.69 -4.12
N ARG A 400 -51.70 -7.70 -4.17
CA ARG A 400 -50.24 -7.47 -4.32
C ARG A 400 -49.87 -6.58 -5.52
N ALA A 401 -50.73 -6.54 -6.55
CA ALA A 401 -50.58 -5.62 -7.69
C ALA A 401 -50.81 -4.15 -7.29
N GLN A 402 -51.86 -3.88 -6.51
CA GLN A 402 -52.12 -2.54 -5.98
C GLN A 402 -51.03 -2.12 -4.99
N GLN A 403 -50.52 -3.06 -4.18
CA GLN A 403 -49.40 -2.77 -3.29
C GLN A 403 -48.14 -2.39 -4.08
N LEU A 404 -47.74 -3.20 -5.06
CA LEU A 404 -46.62 -2.86 -5.94
C LEU A 404 -46.84 -1.52 -6.65
N TRP A 405 -48.06 -1.23 -7.10
CA TRP A 405 -48.39 0.04 -7.72
C TRP A 405 -48.18 1.23 -6.76
N ASN A 406 -48.67 1.11 -5.53
CA ASN A 406 -48.45 2.10 -4.49
C ASN A 406 -46.96 2.23 -4.14
N ASP A 407 -46.22 1.11 -4.09
CA ASP A 407 -44.78 1.09 -3.86
C ASP A 407 -44.03 1.86 -4.97
N LEU A 408 -44.43 1.70 -6.24
CA LEU A 408 -43.89 2.46 -7.37
C LEU A 408 -44.22 3.96 -7.28
N GLY A 409 -45.45 4.31 -6.85
CA GLY A 409 -45.85 5.69 -6.59
C GLY A 409 -44.99 6.33 -5.49
N GLY A 410 -44.84 5.65 -4.35
CA GLY A 410 -44.02 6.10 -3.23
C GLY A 410 -42.53 6.18 -3.57
N LEU A 411 -42.02 5.27 -4.41
CA LEU A 411 -40.64 5.34 -4.92
C LEU A 411 -40.42 6.61 -5.74
N ASN A 412 -41.35 6.97 -6.64
CA ASN A 412 -41.26 8.18 -7.44
C ASN A 412 -41.39 9.45 -6.58
N GLU A 413 -42.35 9.48 -5.64
CA GLU A 413 -42.51 10.63 -4.73
C GLU A 413 -41.25 10.89 -3.92
N ARG A 414 -40.67 9.84 -3.33
CA ARG A 414 -39.41 9.93 -2.59
C ARG A 414 -38.23 10.37 -3.47
N ALA A 415 -38.21 9.95 -4.74
CA ALA A 415 -37.20 10.39 -5.70
C ALA A 415 -37.25 11.91 -5.91
N GLU A 416 -38.47 12.45 -6.15
CA GLU A 416 -38.68 13.88 -6.35
C GLU A 416 -38.38 14.70 -5.09
N GLU A 417 -38.68 14.17 -3.90
CA GLU A 417 -38.28 14.79 -2.62
C GLU A 417 -36.75 14.87 -2.48
N LEU A 418 -36.04 13.78 -2.78
CA LEU A 418 -34.57 13.73 -2.72
C LEU A 418 -33.88 14.62 -3.74
N LYS A 419 -34.53 14.91 -4.88
CA LYS A 419 -33.99 15.84 -5.89
C LYS A 419 -34.05 17.31 -5.47
N THR A 420 -34.75 17.65 -4.40
CA THR A 420 -34.81 19.05 -3.94
C THR A 420 -33.43 19.54 -3.48
N PRO A 421 -33.04 20.80 -3.76
CA PRO A 421 -31.75 21.34 -3.31
C PRO A 421 -31.55 21.27 -1.80
N GLY A 422 -32.64 21.44 -1.03
CA GLY A 422 -32.63 21.31 0.43
C GLY A 422 -32.28 19.90 0.89
N ALA A 423 -32.91 18.87 0.30
CA ALA A 423 -32.64 17.48 0.64
C ALA A 423 -31.21 17.06 0.25
N ILE A 424 -30.74 17.43 -0.94
CA ILE A 424 -29.35 17.18 -1.37
C ILE A 424 -28.36 17.87 -0.43
N LYS A 425 -28.62 19.13 -0.04
CA LYS A 425 -27.74 19.88 0.86
C LYS A 425 -27.71 19.28 2.26
N GLU A 426 -28.86 18.92 2.81
CA GLU A 426 -28.95 18.22 4.09
C GLU A 426 -28.22 16.88 4.02
N ARG A 427 -28.39 16.14 2.91
CA ARG A 427 -27.73 14.85 2.72
C ARG A 427 -26.21 14.98 2.60
N ALA A 428 -25.75 15.96 1.85
CA ALA A 428 -24.34 16.28 1.73
C ALA A 428 -23.76 16.71 3.07
N HIS A 429 -24.47 17.53 3.85
CA HIS A 429 -24.07 17.88 5.21
C HIS A 429 -23.90 16.63 6.06
N GLN A 430 -24.91 15.76 6.11
CA GLN A 430 -24.89 14.50 6.85
C GLN A 430 -23.69 13.62 6.46
N LEU A 431 -23.46 13.39 5.17
CA LEU A 431 -22.34 12.57 4.70
C LEU A 431 -20.99 13.22 4.99
N PHE A 432 -20.91 14.54 4.82
CA PHE A 432 -19.68 15.28 5.03
C PHE A 432 -19.34 15.31 6.53
N THR A 433 -20.30 15.50 7.45
CA THR A 433 -20.04 15.47 8.91
C THR A 433 -19.97 14.07 9.50
N GLY A 434 -20.26 13.02 8.72
CA GLY A 434 -20.23 11.63 9.18
C GLY A 434 -21.48 11.18 9.92
N GLU A 435 -22.61 11.87 9.76
CA GLU A 435 -23.90 11.42 10.30
C GLU A 435 -24.31 10.06 9.73
N ARG A 436 -24.81 9.19 10.61
CA ARG A 436 -25.20 7.82 10.26
C ARG A 436 -26.45 7.83 9.41
N ILE A 437 -26.31 7.39 8.17
CA ILE A 437 -27.44 7.34 7.25
C ILE A 437 -27.47 6.05 6.41
N PRO A 438 -28.66 5.53 6.08
CA PRO A 438 -28.79 4.37 5.19
C PRO A 438 -28.26 4.71 3.81
N GLN A 439 -27.34 3.91 3.28
CA GLN A 439 -26.63 4.19 2.03
C GLN A 439 -27.54 4.02 0.81
N THR A 440 -27.60 5.05 -0.03
CA THR A 440 -28.35 5.17 -1.29
C THR A 440 -27.39 5.53 -2.42
N ALA A 441 -27.80 5.40 -3.70
CA ALA A 441 -26.96 5.80 -4.83
C ALA A 441 -26.62 7.30 -4.83
N LEU A 442 -27.51 8.13 -4.26
CA LEU A 442 -27.22 9.54 -3.99
C LEU A 442 -26.03 9.68 -3.04
N ASP A 443 -25.97 8.84 -2.01
CA ASP A 443 -24.89 8.90 -1.03
C ASP A 443 -23.56 8.50 -1.64
N ASP A 444 -23.55 7.44 -2.45
CA ASP A 444 -22.35 7.01 -3.18
C ASP A 444 -21.85 8.12 -4.12
N SER A 445 -22.79 8.83 -4.78
CA SER A 445 -22.45 9.96 -5.65
C SER A 445 -21.89 11.15 -4.85
N ILE A 446 -22.49 11.50 -3.71
CA ILE A 446 -21.99 12.58 -2.85
C ILE A 446 -20.62 12.22 -2.27
N ILE A 447 -20.43 10.98 -1.79
CA ILE A 447 -19.14 10.50 -1.28
C ILE A 447 -18.07 10.58 -2.38
N SER A 448 -18.43 10.20 -3.62
CA SER A 448 -17.53 10.34 -4.77
C SER A 448 -17.10 11.79 -4.99
N VAL A 449 -18.03 12.76 -4.90
CA VAL A 449 -17.71 14.19 -5.01
C VAL A 449 -16.84 14.68 -3.85
N ILE A 450 -17.12 14.25 -2.62
CA ILE A 450 -16.28 14.57 -1.46
C ILE A 450 -14.85 14.05 -1.67
N GLY A 451 -14.70 12.80 -2.11
CA GLY A 451 -13.40 12.20 -2.40
C GLY A 451 -12.65 12.92 -3.51
N ASP A 452 -13.36 13.39 -4.53
CA ASP A 452 -12.79 14.19 -5.62
C ASP A 452 -12.29 15.56 -5.14
N LEU A 453 -13.07 16.26 -4.31
CA LEU A 453 -12.64 17.53 -3.71
C LEU A 453 -11.48 17.34 -2.72
N GLN A 454 -11.45 16.23 -1.98
CA GLN A 454 -10.32 15.86 -1.13
C GLN A 454 -9.07 15.60 -1.96
N SER A 455 -9.16 14.80 -3.03
CA SER A 455 -8.04 14.57 -3.96
C SER A 455 -7.50 15.87 -4.54
N LYS A 456 -8.36 16.87 -4.78
CA LYS A 456 -7.95 18.21 -5.22
C LYS A 456 -7.26 18.99 -4.08
N ALA A 457 -7.77 18.92 -2.86
CA ALA A 457 -7.10 19.52 -1.71
C ALA A 457 -5.70 18.89 -1.48
N ASP A 458 -5.55 17.59 -1.70
CA ASP A 458 -4.28 16.86 -1.58
C ASP A 458 -3.22 17.45 -2.51
N VAL A 459 -3.57 17.86 -3.73
CA VAL A 459 -2.66 18.55 -4.67
C VAL A 459 -2.08 19.83 -4.05
N LEU A 460 -2.89 20.61 -3.33
CA LEU A 460 -2.42 21.81 -2.64
C LEU A 460 -1.57 21.46 -1.40
N LEU A 461 -1.81 20.31 -0.78
CA LEU A 461 -1.03 19.82 0.37
C LEU A 461 0.28 19.13 -0.03
N GLN A 462 0.41 18.61 -1.25
CA GLN A 462 1.66 18.00 -1.73
C GLN A 462 2.82 19.00 -1.70
N GLY A 463 2.56 20.30 -1.95
CA GLY A 463 3.57 21.34 -1.75
C GLY A 463 4.11 21.39 -0.30
N LYS A 464 3.28 21.12 0.71
CA LYS A 464 3.72 21.01 2.12
C LYS A 464 4.58 19.76 2.33
N THR A 465 4.20 18.62 1.75
CA THR A 465 4.99 17.38 1.82
C THR A 465 6.36 17.53 1.15
N GLN A 466 6.41 18.14 -0.03
CA GLN A 466 7.67 18.43 -0.73
C GLN A 466 8.55 19.39 0.08
N ARG A 467 7.96 20.46 0.66
CA ARG A 467 8.67 21.37 1.55
C ARG A 467 9.22 20.64 2.78
N ARG A 468 8.45 19.77 3.42
CA ARG A 468 8.92 18.92 4.52
C ARG A 468 10.13 18.09 4.08
N GLN A 469 10.01 17.36 2.98
CA GLN A 469 11.09 16.50 2.47
C GLN A 469 12.36 17.31 2.19
N LEU A 470 12.23 18.52 1.63
CA LEU A 470 13.36 19.44 1.43
C LEU A 470 14.00 19.85 2.76
N VAL A 471 13.20 20.29 3.73
CA VAL A 471 13.69 20.72 5.05
C VAL A 471 14.36 19.56 5.79
N GLU A 472 13.79 18.35 5.73
CA GLU A 472 14.41 17.15 6.32
C GLU A 472 15.75 16.81 5.66
N ALA A 473 15.84 16.88 4.32
CA ALA A 473 17.09 16.67 3.60
C ALA A 473 18.16 17.72 3.96
N GLN A 474 17.78 18.99 4.09
CA GLN A 474 18.69 20.07 4.50
C GLN A 474 19.12 19.93 5.97
N TYR A 475 18.21 19.50 6.85
CA TYR A 475 18.53 19.18 8.23
C TYR A 475 19.58 18.06 8.33
N GLN A 476 19.36 16.96 7.60
CA GLN A 476 20.30 15.84 7.55
C GLN A 476 21.64 16.22 6.90
N GLN A 477 21.63 17.03 5.82
CA GLN A 477 22.85 17.57 5.20
C GLN A 477 23.67 18.36 6.21
N TYR A 478 23.03 19.24 6.97
CA TYR A 478 23.70 20.10 7.94
C TYR A 478 24.35 19.28 9.05
N ILE A 479 23.61 18.34 9.64
CA ILE A 479 24.16 17.46 10.68
C ILE A 479 25.32 16.63 10.14
N HIS A 480 25.17 16.04 8.95
CA HIS A 480 26.24 15.25 8.33
C HIS A 480 27.52 16.07 8.12
N GLN A 481 27.40 17.33 7.64
CA GLN A 481 28.55 18.23 7.50
C GLN A 481 29.19 18.57 8.84
N GLN A 482 28.39 18.89 9.86
CA GLN A 482 28.90 19.16 11.20
C GLN A 482 29.59 17.93 11.80
N ALA A 483 29.06 16.74 11.59
CA ALA A 483 29.68 15.49 12.04
C ALA A 483 31.05 15.29 11.38
N LEU A 484 31.16 15.43 10.06
CA LEU A 484 32.43 15.33 9.34
C LEU A 484 33.45 16.36 9.82
N GLU A 485 33.04 17.61 10.04
CA GLU A 485 33.94 18.65 10.57
C GLU A 485 34.44 18.35 11.98
N LEU A 486 33.57 17.79 12.84
CA LEU A 486 33.94 17.37 14.19
C LEU A 486 34.94 16.21 14.14
N ILE A 487 34.65 15.18 13.34
CA ILE A 487 35.50 14.00 13.17
C ILE A 487 36.88 14.40 12.61
N ALA A 488 36.92 15.27 11.60
CA ALA A 488 38.17 15.73 11.00
C ALA A 488 39.08 16.48 12.00
N LYS A 489 38.49 17.22 12.95
CA LYS A 489 39.23 17.97 13.99
C LYS A 489 39.74 17.10 15.13
N GLN A 490 39.23 15.88 15.31
CA GLN A 490 39.71 14.96 16.33
C GLN A 490 41.09 14.43 15.94
N ASP A 491 42.04 14.41 16.87
CA ASP A 491 43.34 13.75 16.64
C ASP A 491 43.15 12.24 16.42
N LYS A 492 42.22 11.64 17.18
CA LYS A 492 41.85 10.22 17.13
C LYS A 492 40.34 10.05 16.89
N PRO A 493 39.93 9.91 15.62
CA PRO A 493 38.54 9.63 15.28
C PRO A 493 38.06 8.31 15.88
N ILE A 494 36.81 8.27 16.34
CA ILE A 494 36.19 7.05 16.88
C ILE A 494 35.67 6.21 15.73
N PHE A 495 36.52 5.33 15.19
CA PHE A 495 36.17 4.51 14.04
C PHE A 495 35.40 3.24 14.40
N ASP A 496 34.45 2.87 13.55
CA ASP A 496 33.73 1.60 13.63
C ASP A 496 34.24 0.60 12.58
N PRO A 497 34.28 -0.72 12.86
CA PRO A 497 34.68 -1.78 11.93
C PRO A 497 34.12 -1.69 10.51
N GLN A 498 32.96 -1.06 10.29
CA GLN A 498 32.37 -0.89 8.95
C GLN A 498 33.07 0.16 8.07
N GLY A 499 34.09 0.86 8.58
CA GLY A 499 34.68 2.02 7.89
C GLY A 499 33.85 3.28 8.09
N HIS A 500 33.27 3.42 9.27
CA HIS A 500 32.49 4.59 9.68
C HIS A 500 33.16 5.29 10.88
N ALA A 501 32.73 6.50 11.21
CA ALA A 501 33.15 7.23 12.40
C ALA A 501 31.95 7.75 13.20
N LEU A 502 32.05 7.66 14.53
CA LEU A 502 31.00 8.10 15.44
C LEU A 502 31.22 9.55 15.89
N ALA A 503 30.13 10.31 16.01
CA ALA A 503 30.15 11.67 16.54
C ALA A 503 28.86 12.03 17.30
N LEU A 504 28.98 12.93 18.27
CA LEU A 504 27.84 13.60 18.90
C LEU A 504 27.80 15.04 18.39
N VAL A 505 26.75 15.37 17.63
CA VAL A 505 26.55 16.71 17.08
C VAL A 505 25.58 17.47 17.98
N HIS A 506 25.99 18.65 18.46
CA HIS A 506 25.15 19.53 19.27
C HIS A 506 24.67 20.71 18.43
N LEU A 507 23.35 20.86 18.30
CA LEU A 507 22.73 21.96 17.59
C LEU A 507 22.23 23.01 18.57
N GLN A 508 22.47 24.27 18.23
CA GLN A 508 22.01 25.46 18.91
C GLN A 508 20.97 26.19 18.04
N GLU A 509 20.31 27.20 18.61
CA GLU A 509 19.31 28.00 17.90
C GLU A 509 19.82 28.57 16.56
N ASN A 510 21.08 29.02 16.50
CA ASN A 510 21.69 29.52 15.27
C ASN A 510 21.83 28.45 14.17
N ASP A 511 22.01 27.19 14.54
CA ASP A 511 22.07 26.08 13.58
C ASP A 511 20.72 25.86 12.92
N TYR A 512 19.64 25.85 13.72
CA TYR A 512 18.28 25.74 13.19
C TYR A 512 17.93 26.92 12.27
N GLN A 513 18.33 28.14 12.64
CA GLN A 513 18.19 29.33 11.80
C GLN A 513 18.93 29.18 10.46
N GLN A 514 20.15 28.63 10.48
CA GLN A 514 20.92 28.40 9.26
C GLN A 514 20.25 27.36 8.36
N ILE A 515 19.70 26.29 8.93
CA ILE A 515 18.95 25.25 8.20
C ILE A 515 17.71 25.83 7.52
N LEU A 516 16.90 26.61 8.24
CA LEU A 516 15.71 27.27 7.66
C LEU A 516 16.09 28.28 6.58
N LYS A 517 17.18 29.04 6.77
CA LYS A 517 17.71 29.97 5.78
C LYS A 517 18.20 29.27 4.52
N ASN A 518 18.86 28.12 4.64
CA ASN A 518 19.26 27.29 3.50
C ASN A 518 18.05 26.79 2.69
N CYS A 519 16.89 26.67 3.33
CA CYS A 519 15.62 26.34 2.70
C CYS A 519 14.85 27.56 2.15
N GLY A 520 15.37 28.78 2.31
CA GLY A 520 14.68 30.02 1.92
C GLY A 520 13.41 30.30 2.71
N LEU A 521 13.33 29.80 3.95
CA LEU A 521 12.15 29.96 4.80
C LEU A 521 12.34 31.12 5.77
N ASP A 522 11.33 31.97 5.88
CA ASP A 522 11.22 32.95 6.96
C ASP A 522 10.55 32.31 8.18
N TRP A 523 10.91 32.75 9.38
CA TRP A 523 10.31 32.30 10.63
C TRP A 523 10.12 33.45 11.61
N HIS A 524 9.19 33.26 12.54
CA HIS A 524 8.96 34.13 13.69
C HIS A 524 8.99 33.28 14.96
N GLY A 525 9.75 33.70 15.98
CA GLY A 525 9.96 32.91 17.20
C GLY A 525 11.17 31.98 17.10
N SER A 526 11.13 30.84 17.80
CA SER A 526 12.22 29.85 17.76
C SER A 526 12.23 29.12 16.41
N ALA A 527 13.40 29.06 15.78
CA ALA A 527 13.65 28.29 14.58
C ALA A 527 13.48 26.79 14.84
N LYS A 528 13.83 26.30 16.04
CA LYS A 528 13.58 24.92 16.45
C LYS A 528 12.10 24.58 16.40
N ASP A 529 11.24 25.41 16.99
CA ASP A 529 9.79 25.18 17.00
C ASP A 529 9.21 25.11 15.57
N VAL A 530 9.67 26.01 14.69
CA VAL A 530 9.25 26.01 13.27
C VAL A 530 9.77 24.78 12.53
N LEU A 531 11.00 24.35 12.81
CA LEU A 531 11.56 23.13 12.25
C LEU A 531 10.74 21.91 12.71
N GLU A 532 10.45 21.81 14.00
CA GLU A 532 9.65 20.72 14.58
C GLU A 532 8.22 20.70 14.04
N ASP A 533 7.65 21.87 13.73
CA ASP A 533 6.35 21.96 13.05
C ASP A 533 6.39 21.36 11.64
N ILE A 534 7.51 21.48 10.93
CA ILE A 534 7.66 20.98 9.57
C ILE A 534 8.04 19.50 9.55
N ILE A 535 9.13 19.11 10.24
CA ILE A 535 9.76 17.77 10.10
C ILE A 535 9.50 16.84 11.30
N GLY A 536 8.70 17.27 12.26
CA GLY A 536 8.46 16.52 13.50
C GLY A 536 9.56 16.75 14.54
N PRO A 537 9.47 16.08 15.70
CA PRO A 537 10.36 16.33 16.84
C PRO A 537 11.83 16.11 16.48
N VAL A 538 12.71 16.93 17.07
CA VAL A 538 14.17 16.84 16.95
C VAL A 538 14.84 16.96 18.33
N THR A 539 15.98 16.31 18.51
CA THR A 539 16.80 16.49 19.73
C THR A 539 17.90 17.53 19.50
N GLU A 540 18.36 18.16 20.58
CA GLU A 540 19.47 19.12 20.53
C GLU A 540 20.83 18.46 20.29
N THR A 541 20.96 17.21 20.69
CA THR A 541 22.14 16.38 20.42
C THR A 541 21.73 15.20 19.55
N ILE A 542 22.53 14.91 18.53
CA ILE A 542 22.28 13.84 17.56
C ILE A 542 23.47 12.87 17.59
N PHE A 543 23.18 11.58 17.72
CA PHE A 543 24.18 10.53 17.62
C PHE A 543 24.37 10.15 16.15
N CYS A 544 25.57 10.40 15.63
CA CYS A 544 25.89 10.24 14.22
C CYS A 544 26.83 9.04 14.00
N ASN A 545 26.50 8.19 13.04
CA ASN A 545 27.37 7.16 12.51
C ASN A 545 27.66 7.46 11.02
N ILE A 546 28.83 8.01 10.73
CA ILE A 546 29.17 8.58 9.42
C ILE A 546 30.07 7.64 8.63
N ASP A 547 29.62 7.18 7.46
CA ASP A 547 30.45 6.46 6.50
C ASP A 547 31.51 7.40 5.91
N VAL A 548 32.79 7.07 6.08
CA VAL A 548 33.92 7.92 5.67
C VAL A 548 34.50 7.57 4.30
N ALA A 549 33.93 6.60 3.57
CA ALA A 549 34.48 6.08 2.31
C ALA A 549 34.65 7.13 1.20
N ASP A 550 33.85 8.20 1.20
CA ASP A 550 33.96 9.29 0.22
C ASP A 550 34.84 10.46 0.70
N ASP A 551 35.40 10.37 1.92
CA ASP A 551 36.38 11.28 2.46
C ASP A 551 37.78 10.66 2.45
N LYS A 552 38.64 11.16 1.56
CA LYS A 552 39.98 10.60 1.35
C LYS A 552 40.89 10.70 2.57
N ASP A 553 40.77 11.78 3.34
CA ASP A 553 41.59 11.97 4.54
C ASP A 553 41.15 10.98 5.62
N LEU A 554 39.85 10.94 5.92
CA LEU A 554 39.31 10.05 6.95
C LEU A 554 39.43 8.57 6.55
N SER A 555 39.27 8.24 5.26
CA SER A 555 39.51 6.88 4.74
C SER A 555 40.97 6.46 4.90
N SER A 556 41.93 7.36 4.63
CA SER A 556 43.36 7.10 4.87
C SER A 556 43.63 6.86 6.35
N ARG A 557 43.08 7.71 7.22
CA ARG A 557 43.21 7.59 8.67
C ARG A 557 42.56 6.32 9.22
N PHE A 558 41.48 5.84 8.61
CA PHE A 558 40.88 4.55 8.94
C PHE A 558 41.79 3.38 8.57
N ASN A 559 42.41 3.40 7.39
CA ASN A 559 43.39 2.38 7.00
C ASN A 559 44.64 2.40 7.91
N GLU A 560 45.12 3.59 8.29
CA GLU A 560 46.17 3.76 9.31
C GLU A 560 45.71 3.19 10.67
N TRP A 561 44.47 3.45 11.06
CA TRP A 561 43.89 2.89 12.28
C TRP A 561 43.84 1.35 12.23
N LEU A 562 43.74 0.72 11.07
CA LEU A 562 43.84 -0.73 10.91
C LEU A 562 45.28 -1.26 10.71
N ASP A 563 46.31 -0.40 10.74
CA ASP A 563 47.70 -0.71 10.35
C ASP A 563 47.81 -1.33 8.94
N ARG A 564 47.03 -0.83 7.96
CA ARG A 564 47.03 -1.34 6.59
C ARG A 564 47.72 -0.37 5.62
N GLU A 565 49.00 -0.62 5.33
CA GLU A 565 49.76 0.17 4.35
C GLU A 565 49.63 -0.36 2.90
N GLU A 566 49.39 -1.66 2.69
CA GLU A 566 49.43 -2.29 1.35
C GLU A 566 48.05 -2.62 0.74
N SER A 567 47.00 -2.79 1.55
CA SER A 567 45.65 -3.21 1.10
C SER A 567 44.58 -2.28 1.64
N ASP A 568 43.90 -1.57 0.74
CA ASP A 568 42.83 -0.63 1.10
C ASP A 568 41.55 -1.37 1.52
N PHE A 569 41.09 -1.13 2.75
CA PHE A 569 39.85 -1.70 3.28
C PHE A 569 38.63 -1.32 2.43
N PHE A 570 38.57 -0.09 1.93
CA PHE A 570 37.41 0.40 1.19
C PHE A 570 37.33 -0.20 -0.21
N GLU A 571 38.45 -0.63 -0.79
CA GLU A 571 38.47 -1.40 -2.03
C GLU A 571 38.19 -2.89 -1.78
N GLU A 572 38.76 -3.48 -0.72
CA GLU A 572 38.54 -4.89 -0.38
C GLU A 572 37.07 -5.18 -0.04
N PHE A 573 36.44 -4.33 0.78
CA PHE A 573 35.06 -4.51 1.24
C PHE A 573 34.07 -3.59 0.54
N LYS A 574 34.43 -3.00 -0.61
CA LYS A 574 33.65 -1.98 -1.32
C LYS A 574 32.14 -2.24 -1.33
N ASP A 575 31.75 -3.46 -1.63
CA ASP A 575 30.35 -3.85 -1.76
C ASP A 575 29.72 -4.38 -0.46
N ASP A 576 30.51 -4.76 0.55
CA ASP A 576 30.07 -5.61 1.66
C ASP A 576 30.00 -4.93 3.04
N ARG A 577 30.47 -3.67 3.16
CA ARG A 577 30.57 -2.95 4.45
C ARG A 577 29.26 -2.87 5.22
N GLY A 578 28.13 -2.73 4.52
CA GLY A 578 26.77 -2.71 5.09
C GLY A 578 26.35 -4.00 5.80
N SER A 579 27.17 -5.06 5.76
CA SER A 579 26.92 -6.33 6.45
C SER A 579 27.95 -6.68 7.52
N ILE A 580 28.97 -5.85 7.73
CA ILE A 580 29.94 -5.98 8.83
C ILE A 580 29.30 -5.46 10.13
N ILE A 581 29.50 -6.13 11.27
CA ILE A 581 28.95 -5.68 12.57
C ILE A 581 29.51 -4.31 12.97
N ALA A 582 28.62 -3.39 13.39
CA ALA A 582 28.95 -2.06 13.92
C ALA A 582 29.42 -2.11 15.38
N LEU A 583 30.51 -2.83 15.66
CA LEU A 583 30.87 -3.20 17.04
C LEU A 583 31.20 -1.99 17.93
N GLN A 584 31.78 -0.92 17.37
CA GLN A 584 32.06 0.30 18.13
C GLN A 584 30.76 1.01 18.50
N GLU A 585 29.83 1.11 17.55
CA GLU A 585 28.49 1.64 17.82
C GLU A 585 27.79 0.83 18.92
N GLU A 586 27.72 -0.50 18.77
CA GLU A 586 27.09 -1.40 19.74
C GLU A 586 27.64 -1.22 21.17
N MET A 587 28.97 -1.10 21.32
CA MET A 587 29.62 -0.95 22.63
C MET A 587 29.44 0.46 23.21
N SER A 588 29.52 1.50 22.38
CA SER A 588 29.24 2.88 22.81
C SER A 588 27.82 3.01 23.34
N VAL A 589 26.83 2.51 22.59
CA VAL A 589 25.42 2.54 22.98
C VAL A 589 25.18 1.72 24.25
N HIS A 590 25.84 0.56 24.39
CA HIS A 590 25.76 -0.26 25.60
C HIS A 590 26.16 0.52 26.87
N VAL A 591 27.29 1.22 26.79
CA VAL A 591 27.85 1.97 27.90
C VAL A 591 27.07 3.27 28.14
N PHE A 592 26.54 3.91 27.10
CA PHE A 592 25.69 5.10 27.22
C PHE A 592 24.40 4.83 27.98
N LEU A 593 23.75 3.68 27.78
CA LEU A 593 22.61 3.29 28.62
C LEU A 593 23.01 3.27 30.09
N ALA A 594 24.13 2.61 30.40
CA ALA A 594 24.56 2.46 31.77
C ALA A 594 24.93 3.80 32.41
N LEU A 595 25.70 4.62 31.70
CA LEU A 595 26.04 5.97 32.12
C LEU A 595 24.78 6.78 32.43
N ARG A 596 23.80 6.79 31.52
CA ARG A 596 22.55 7.52 31.67
C ARG A 596 21.77 7.08 32.91
N VAL A 597 21.65 5.77 33.15
CA VAL A 597 20.96 5.23 34.32
C VAL A 597 21.69 5.58 35.61
N LEU A 598 23.02 5.46 35.63
CA LEU A 598 23.83 5.79 36.81
C LEU A 598 23.78 7.30 37.12
N GLN A 599 23.84 8.18 36.11
CA GLN A 599 23.69 9.63 36.27
C GLN A 599 22.35 10.00 36.92
N GLU A 600 21.26 9.30 36.56
CA GLU A 600 19.93 9.60 37.09
C GLU A 600 19.67 8.98 38.48
N LYS A 601 20.16 7.76 38.72
CA LYS A 601 19.80 6.96 39.90
C LYS A 601 20.86 6.89 40.98
N VAL A 602 22.13 7.12 40.63
CA VAL A 602 23.26 6.81 41.49
C VAL A 602 24.15 8.01 41.76
N PHE A 603 24.47 8.80 40.73
CA PHE A 603 25.48 9.85 40.86
C PHE A 603 24.93 11.09 41.57
N PRO A 604 25.69 11.66 42.53
CA PRO A 604 25.31 12.91 43.17
C PRO A 604 25.32 14.06 42.16
N GLY A 605 24.52 15.10 42.43
CA GLY A 605 24.39 16.26 41.55
C GLY A 605 25.73 16.95 41.22
N LYS A 606 26.68 16.95 42.17
CA LYS A 606 28.04 17.49 41.95
C LYS A 606 28.85 16.67 40.95
N LEU A 607 28.80 15.34 41.03
CA LEU A 607 29.48 14.45 40.09
C LEU A 607 28.87 14.57 38.68
N ASN A 608 27.55 14.70 38.59
CA ASN A 608 26.88 14.92 37.30
C ASN A 608 27.37 16.17 36.56
N LEU A 609 27.82 17.22 37.27
CA LEU A 609 28.43 18.39 36.65
C LEU A 609 29.83 18.12 36.05
N LYS A 610 30.51 17.06 36.49
CA LYS A 610 31.83 16.62 36.00
C LYS A 610 31.73 15.63 34.83
N ILE A 611 30.53 15.12 34.53
CA ILE A 611 30.28 14.10 33.51
C ILE A 611 29.54 14.76 32.33
N GLY A 612 30.32 15.30 31.40
CA GLY A 612 29.85 15.92 30.15
C GLY A 612 30.32 15.18 28.90
N ASP A 613 30.36 15.87 27.76
CA ASP A 613 30.73 15.26 26.48
C ASP A 613 32.19 14.81 26.43
N ASP A 614 33.12 15.55 27.06
CA ASP A 614 34.53 15.16 27.19
C ASP A 614 34.68 13.79 27.87
N PHE A 615 33.84 13.49 28.86
CA PHE A 615 33.82 12.18 29.52
C PHE A 615 33.37 11.08 28.57
N ARG A 616 32.32 11.33 27.79
CA ARG A 616 31.80 10.36 26.81
C ARG A 616 32.81 10.10 25.71
N GLN A 617 33.50 11.15 25.25
CA GLN A 617 34.57 11.06 24.26
C GLN A 617 35.74 10.20 24.79
N GLU A 618 36.25 10.48 26.00
CA GLU A 618 37.33 9.67 26.61
C GLU A 618 36.95 8.19 26.70
N LEU A 619 35.71 7.91 27.11
CA LEU A 619 35.22 6.55 27.23
C LEU A 619 35.11 5.85 25.87
N MET A 620 34.61 6.55 24.85
CA MET A 620 34.59 6.04 23.47
C MET A 620 36.00 5.77 22.93
N GLU A 621 36.99 6.60 23.24
CA GLU A 621 38.39 6.38 22.86
C GLU A 621 38.97 5.11 23.49
N LYS A 622 38.71 4.87 24.79
CA LYS A 622 39.11 3.63 25.48
C LYS A 622 38.50 2.39 24.81
N ILE A 623 37.19 2.45 24.51
CA ILE A 623 36.48 1.39 23.79
C ILE A 623 37.08 1.19 22.39
N ASN A 624 37.37 2.28 21.68
CA ASN A 624 37.89 2.25 20.32
C ASN A 624 39.26 1.59 20.22
N GLN A 625 40.14 1.86 21.19
CA GLN A 625 41.44 1.22 21.26
C GLN A 625 41.32 -0.31 21.42
N ARG A 626 40.34 -0.79 22.19
CA ARG A 626 40.11 -2.24 22.37
C ARG A 626 39.56 -2.88 21.09
N ILE A 627 38.61 -2.22 20.44
CA ILE A 627 37.99 -2.68 19.21
C ILE A 627 39.00 -2.68 18.05
N GLN A 628 39.82 -1.65 17.93
CA GLN A 628 40.94 -1.58 16.99
C GLN A 628 41.84 -2.84 17.09
N ASN A 629 42.28 -3.15 18.32
CA ASN A 629 43.15 -4.30 18.57
C ASN A 629 42.48 -5.64 18.22
N LEU A 630 41.17 -5.75 18.45
CA LEU A 630 40.39 -6.94 18.07
C LEU A 630 40.31 -7.08 16.55
N ILE A 631 39.93 -6.00 15.85
CA ILE A 631 39.72 -6.05 14.40
C ILE A 631 41.02 -6.33 13.67
N LYS A 632 42.13 -5.71 14.07
CA LYS A 632 43.46 -6.02 13.49
C LYS A 632 43.75 -7.52 13.51
N LYS A 633 43.56 -8.16 14.67
CA LYS A 633 43.74 -9.61 14.82
C LYS A 633 42.73 -10.42 14.00
N ALA A 634 41.47 -10.00 14.00
CA ALA A 634 40.41 -10.70 13.25
C ALA A 634 40.67 -10.63 11.74
N MET A 635 41.16 -9.51 11.24
CA MET A 635 41.56 -9.32 9.85
C MET A 635 42.74 -10.21 9.47
N GLU A 636 43.79 -10.27 10.30
CA GLU A 636 44.91 -11.21 10.08
C GLU A 636 44.45 -12.67 10.03
N GLU A 637 43.50 -13.06 10.89
CA GLU A 637 42.91 -14.41 10.87
C GLU A 637 42.09 -14.66 9.59
N CYS A 638 41.31 -13.67 9.13
CA CYS A 638 40.57 -13.77 7.89
C CYS A 638 41.50 -13.90 6.67
N ASP A 639 42.59 -13.14 6.65
CA ASP A 639 43.59 -13.21 5.56
C ASP A 639 44.30 -14.56 5.54
N LYS A 640 44.68 -15.10 6.72
CA LYS A 640 45.23 -16.46 6.84
C LYS A 640 44.23 -17.51 6.35
N ALA A 641 42.97 -17.42 6.75
CA ALA A 641 41.94 -18.36 6.33
C ALA A 641 41.66 -18.29 4.83
N ALA A 642 41.73 -17.10 4.22
CA ALA A 642 41.56 -16.92 2.77
C ALA A 642 42.74 -17.48 1.95
N LEU A 643 43.94 -17.56 2.52
CA LEU A 643 45.07 -18.28 1.90
C LEU A 643 44.84 -19.79 1.88
N ASP A 644 44.20 -20.34 2.91
CA ASP A 644 43.89 -21.78 3.02
C ASP A 644 42.67 -22.18 2.18
N GLU A 645 41.61 -21.36 2.18
CA GLU A 645 40.37 -21.54 1.42
C GLU A 645 39.98 -20.24 0.70
N PRO A 646 40.37 -20.05 -0.58
CA PRO A 646 40.10 -18.81 -1.32
C PRO A 646 38.62 -18.44 -1.49
N SER A 647 37.71 -19.40 -1.32
CA SER A 647 36.25 -19.19 -1.40
C SER A 647 35.60 -18.76 -0.08
N ILE A 648 36.38 -18.56 0.99
CA ILE A 648 35.83 -18.19 2.28
C ILE A 648 35.18 -16.81 2.24
N ASP A 649 33.96 -16.70 2.79
CA ASP A 649 33.30 -15.41 2.99
C ASP A 649 33.97 -14.70 4.18
N LYS A 650 34.93 -13.82 3.89
CA LYS A 650 35.68 -13.06 4.89
C LYS A 650 34.76 -12.29 5.84
N VAL A 651 33.66 -11.72 5.36
CA VAL A 651 32.72 -10.95 6.19
C VAL A 651 32.00 -11.85 7.18
N ALA A 652 31.57 -13.04 6.75
CA ALA A 652 30.95 -14.00 7.64
C ALA A 652 31.92 -14.46 8.76
N LEU A 653 33.20 -14.69 8.42
CA LEU A 653 34.23 -15.04 9.40
C LEU A 653 34.53 -13.88 10.36
N LEU A 654 34.71 -12.66 9.84
CA LEU A 654 34.94 -11.46 10.63
C LEU A 654 33.80 -11.23 11.64
N ASN A 655 32.55 -11.32 11.18
CA ASN A 655 31.37 -11.18 12.04
C ASN A 655 31.28 -12.27 13.11
N LYS A 656 31.76 -13.49 12.82
CA LYS A 656 31.84 -14.57 13.80
C LYS A 656 32.83 -14.24 14.92
N ILE A 657 34.03 -13.77 14.57
CA ILE A 657 35.06 -13.38 15.54
C ILE A 657 34.57 -12.22 16.41
N MET A 658 33.95 -11.20 15.80
CA MET A 658 33.38 -10.06 16.53
C MET A 658 32.24 -10.47 17.48
N ASP A 659 31.34 -11.36 17.06
CA ASP A 659 30.29 -11.88 17.95
C ASP A 659 30.88 -12.66 19.13
N GLU A 660 31.93 -13.46 18.92
CA GLU A 660 32.63 -14.17 20.01
C GLU A 660 33.27 -13.19 21.01
N ALA A 661 33.87 -12.10 20.53
CA ALA A 661 34.51 -11.09 21.36
C ALA A 661 33.54 -10.20 22.17
N ARG A 662 32.24 -10.13 21.80
CA ARG A 662 31.22 -9.32 22.52
C ARG A 662 31.21 -9.58 24.02
N LEU A 663 31.42 -10.82 24.46
CA LEU A 663 31.40 -11.18 25.89
C LEU A 663 32.48 -10.46 26.69
N GLU A 664 33.72 -10.55 26.23
CA GLU A 664 34.89 -9.97 26.90
C GLU A 664 34.89 -8.44 26.76
N LEU A 665 34.53 -7.93 25.58
CA LEU A 665 34.44 -6.49 25.34
C LEU A 665 33.37 -5.84 26.22
N ALA A 666 32.18 -6.42 26.30
CA ALA A 666 31.10 -5.84 27.12
C ALA A 666 31.50 -5.76 28.60
N GLN A 667 32.19 -6.77 29.12
CA GLN A 667 32.73 -6.72 30.48
C GLN A 667 33.77 -5.60 30.63
N ALA A 668 34.77 -5.58 29.75
CA ALA A 668 35.84 -4.58 29.80
C ALA A 668 35.31 -3.14 29.67
N CYS A 669 34.32 -2.90 28.82
CA CYS A 669 33.73 -1.58 28.64
C CYS A 669 32.95 -1.11 29.89
N ARG A 670 32.33 -2.05 30.64
CA ARG A 670 31.68 -1.73 31.92
C ARG A 670 32.70 -1.36 32.99
N GLU A 671 33.82 -2.08 33.03
CA GLU A 671 34.95 -1.76 33.91
C GLU A 671 35.54 -0.39 33.57
N ASP A 672 35.77 -0.11 32.27
CA ASP A 672 36.27 1.20 31.81
C ASP A 672 35.33 2.34 32.22
N LEU A 673 34.00 2.15 32.15
CA LEU A 673 33.03 3.12 32.65
C LEU A 673 33.23 3.38 34.15
N VAL A 674 33.26 2.33 34.96
CA VAL A 674 33.40 2.46 36.43
C VAL A 674 34.72 3.12 36.80
N ASP A 675 35.83 2.69 36.18
CA ASP A 675 37.16 3.25 36.44
C ASP A 675 37.20 4.75 36.08
N THR A 676 36.69 5.11 34.91
CA THR A 676 36.65 6.52 34.44
C THR A 676 35.76 7.40 35.32
N VAL A 677 34.68 6.83 35.89
CA VAL A 677 33.85 7.52 36.90
C VAL A 677 34.65 7.73 38.19
N LEU A 678 35.26 6.68 38.73
CA LEU A 678 35.98 6.73 40.01
C LEU A 678 37.18 7.68 39.99
N GLU A 679 37.81 7.90 38.84
CA GLU A 679 38.85 8.92 38.64
C GLU A 679 38.36 10.37 38.89
N ARG A 680 37.04 10.62 38.86
CA ARG A 680 36.42 11.95 39.02
C ARG A 680 35.61 12.11 40.31
N VAL A 681 35.50 11.04 41.09
CA VAL A 681 34.73 10.97 42.34
C VAL A 681 35.63 11.34 43.52
N GLU A 682 35.23 12.34 44.30
CA GLU A 682 35.88 12.68 45.57
C GLU A 682 35.46 11.70 46.68
N GLU A 683 36.24 11.60 47.77
CA GLU A 683 35.96 10.65 48.87
C GLU A 683 34.56 10.81 49.50
N ASP A 684 34.07 12.05 49.67
CA ASP A 684 32.72 12.30 50.21
C ASP A 684 31.59 11.90 49.24
N GLU A 685 31.88 11.85 47.93
CA GLU A 685 30.94 11.43 46.89
C GLU A 685 30.85 9.89 46.79
N LYS A 686 31.88 9.14 47.23
CA LYS A 686 31.90 7.66 47.19
C LYS A 686 30.83 7.02 48.08
N ASP A 687 30.67 7.51 49.31
CA ASP A 687 29.69 6.99 50.25
C ASP A 687 28.25 7.15 49.72
N GLU A 688 27.96 8.30 49.11
CA GLU A 688 26.65 8.57 48.50
C GLU A 688 26.37 7.63 47.31
N ILE A 689 27.37 7.37 46.47
CA ILE A 689 27.26 6.42 45.35
C ILE A 689 26.93 5.01 45.88
N ILE A 690 27.63 4.53 46.93
CA ILE A 690 27.37 3.21 47.52
C ILE A 690 25.93 3.09 48.04
N GLU A 691 25.44 4.12 48.73
CA GLU A 691 24.07 4.15 49.24
C GLU A 691 23.04 4.06 48.10
N GLN A 692 23.23 4.86 47.05
CA GLN A 692 22.29 4.91 45.93
C GLN A 692 22.33 3.65 45.05
N LEU A 693 23.50 3.01 44.90
CA LEU A 693 23.66 1.75 44.17
C LEU A 693 22.76 0.63 44.72
N ALA A 694 22.47 0.62 46.03
CA ALA A 694 21.57 -0.35 46.63
C ALA A 694 20.12 -0.21 46.13
N SER A 695 19.73 0.97 45.64
CA SER A 695 18.38 1.26 45.13
C SER A 695 18.19 0.86 43.65
N LEU A 696 19.28 0.58 42.94
CA LEU A 696 19.31 0.33 41.50
C LEU A 696 18.62 -0.99 41.13
N LYS A 697 17.64 -0.93 40.22
CA LYS A 697 16.81 -2.07 39.80
C LYS A 697 17.03 -2.40 38.33
N LYS A 698 16.80 -3.66 37.98
CA LYS A 698 16.75 -4.11 36.58
C LYS A 698 15.84 -3.25 35.70
N HIS A 699 14.69 -2.83 36.23
CA HIS A 699 13.74 -2.00 35.50
C HIS A 699 14.37 -0.70 35.00
N ASP A 700 15.25 -0.07 35.79
CA ASP A 700 15.86 1.23 35.45
C ASP A 700 16.62 1.19 34.12
N PHE A 701 17.27 0.06 33.82
CA PHE A 701 17.96 -0.18 32.55
C PHE A 701 17.04 -0.64 31.43
N THR A 702 16.01 -1.43 31.75
CA THR A 702 15.12 -1.95 30.71
C THR A 702 14.12 -0.92 30.21
N SER A 703 13.76 0.08 31.02
CA SER A 703 12.73 1.05 30.66
C SER A 703 13.21 2.19 29.77
N LYS A 704 14.52 2.45 29.74
CA LYS A 704 15.12 3.61 29.06
C LYS A 704 15.84 3.21 27.80
N THR A 705 15.73 4.05 26.78
CA THR A 705 16.57 3.95 25.59
C THR A 705 18.01 4.32 25.94
N ALA A 706 18.94 3.75 25.19
CA ALA A 706 20.35 3.84 25.49
C ALA A 706 20.87 5.28 25.42
N THR A 707 20.54 6.02 24.36
CA THR A 707 20.95 7.43 24.23
C THR A 707 19.80 8.40 24.49
N GLY A 708 18.59 8.07 24.01
CA GLY A 708 17.47 9.03 23.99
C GLY A 708 17.69 10.18 23.00
N LEU A 709 18.57 9.99 22.02
CA LEU A 709 18.92 10.99 21.01
C LEU A 709 18.33 10.62 19.64
N ASP A 710 18.18 11.61 18.77
CA ASP A 710 18.01 11.34 17.35
C ASP A 710 19.27 10.64 16.84
N TYR A 711 19.07 9.71 15.92
CA TYR A 711 20.15 8.95 15.28
C TYR A 711 20.25 9.35 13.81
N LEU A 712 21.46 9.56 13.31
CA LEU A 712 21.73 9.80 11.90
C LEU A 712 22.81 8.83 11.40
N ARG A 713 22.53 8.13 10.29
CA ARG A 713 23.51 7.31 9.60
C ARG A 713 23.45 7.50 8.09
N ASN A 714 24.61 7.64 7.45
CA ASN A 714 24.73 7.52 5.99
C ASN A 714 25.42 6.21 5.61
N ASP A 715 25.20 5.81 4.37
CA ASP A 715 25.86 4.68 3.71
C ASP A 715 26.18 5.11 2.27
N VAL A 716 27.47 5.28 1.99
CA VAL A 716 27.97 5.78 0.70
C VAL A 716 27.66 4.77 -0.40
N ARG A 717 27.79 3.47 -0.12
CA ARG A 717 27.58 2.39 -1.10
C ARG A 717 26.10 2.27 -1.46
N ASN A 718 25.23 2.27 -0.45
CA ASN A 718 23.79 2.21 -0.64
C ASN A 718 23.18 3.55 -1.07
N GLN A 719 23.95 4.63 -1.08
CA GLN A 719 23.51 6.00 -1.41
C GLN A 719 22.32 6.47 -0.56
N THR A 720 22.33 6.13 0.73
CA THR A 720 21.24 6.42 1.67
C THR A 720 21.73 7.21 2.87
N ILE A 721 20.86 8.05 3.42
CA ILE A 721 21.02 8.66 4.74
C ILE A 721 19.69 8.62 5.49
N VAL A 722 19.73 8.24 6.75
CA VAL A 722 18.53 7.93 7.54
C VAL A 722 18.63 8.61 8.90
N ARG A 723 17.61 9.42 9.21
CA ARG A 723 17.35 9.90 10.57
C ARG A 723 16.29 9.03 11.24
N ILE A 724 16.55 8.59 12.45
CA ILE A 724 15.58 7.89 13.30
C ILE A 724 15.30 8.77 14.51
N THR A 725 14.02 9.11 14.73
CA THR A 725 13.66 10.01 15.83
C THR A 725 13.87 9.34 17.20
N ALA A 726 14.21 10.16 18.18
CA ALA A 726 14.40 9.76 19.56
C ALA A 726 13.10 9.34 20.25
N THR A 727 13.25 8.55 21.30
CA THR A 727 12.26 8.36 22.37
C THR A 727 13.02 8.02 23.64
N ASP A 728 12.50 8.42 24.80
CA ASP A 728 13.13 8.15 26.10
C ASP A 728 12.88 6.73 26.61
N GLU A 729 11.79 6.10 26.16
CA GLU A 729 11.30 4.84 26.69
C GLU A 729 11.45 3.70 25.67
N THR A 730 11.71 2.49 26.16
CA THR A 730 11.84 1.30 25.29
C THR A 730 10.50 0.57 25.13
N ALA A 731 10.47 -0.44 24.25
CA ALA A 731 9.36 -1.38 24.19
C ALA A 731 9.11 -2.21 25.47
N HIS A 732 10.01 -2.18 26.47
CA HIS A 732 9.82 -2.86 27.75
C HIS A 732 9.04 -2.02 28.77
N ASP A 733 8.97 -0.69 28.61
CA ASP A 733 8.21 0.21 29.51
C ASP A 733 6.84 0.57 28.93
N LYS A 734 6.00 -0.45 28.69
CA LYS A 734 4.68 -0.22 28.10
C LYS A 734 3.72 0.37 29.12
N LYS A 735 3.53 1.68 29.06
CA LYS A 735 2.54 2.42 29.87
C LYS A 735 1.21 2.57 29.16
N ILE A 736 0.17 2.80 29.96
CA ILE A 736 -1.16 3.14 29.45
C ILE A 736 -1.10 4.57 28.89
N GLY A 737 -1.50 4.72 27.63
CA GLY A 737 -1.69 5.97 26.95
C GLY A 737 -0.41 6.72 26.59
N HIS A 738 0.72 6.02 26.53
CA HIS A 738 2.00 6.52 26.05
C HIS A 738 2.63 5.50 25.10
N GLN A 739 3.25 5.97 24.02
CA GLN A 739 3.84 5.14 22.98
C GLN A 739 5.23 5.63 22.60
N ALA A 740 6.22 4.74 22.63
CA ALA A 740 7.59 5.03 22.19
C ALA A 740 7.69 4.95 20.65
N ILE A 741 7.11 5.94 19.96
CA ILE A 741 7.08 6.00 18.49
C ILE A 741 8.41 6.54 17.98
N ARG A 742 9.01 5.85 17.00
CA ARG A 742 10.18 6.33 16.26
C ARG A 742 9.83 6.45 14.78
N VAL A 743 10.02 7.62 14.18
CA VAL A 743 9.81 7.85 12.75
C VAL A 743 11.12 7.66 12.01
N LEU A 744 11.06 7.01 10.85
CA LEU A 744 12.21 6.80 9.97
C LEU A 744 12.15 7.79 8.81
N ASN A 745 13.09 8.73 8.76
CA ASN A 745 13.20 9.73 7.72
C ASN A 745 14.38 9.40 6.81
N ARG A 746 14.09 8.93 5.59
CA ARG A 746 15.09 8.45 4.63
C ARG A 746 15.30 9.49 3.53
N ASN A 747 16.56 9.73 3.15
CA ASN A 747 16.97 10.57 2.02
C ASN A 747 18.08 9.89 1.21
N HIS A 748 18.34 10.42 0.02
CA HIS A 748 19.47 9.98 -0.80
C HIS A 748 20.75 10.66 -0.35
N TYR A 749 21.85 9.93 -0.38
CA TYR A 749 23.18 10.46 -0.17
C TYR A 749 24.06 10.15 -1.38
N ARG A 750 24.48 11.16 -2.14
CA ARG A 750 25.33 10.95 -3.32
C ARG A 750 26.29 12.13 -3.47
N SER A 751 27.57 11.82 -3.66
CA SER A 751 28.61 12.84 -3.88
C SER A 751 28.63 13.92 -2.79
N LYS A 752 28.54 13.51 -1.51
CA LYS A 752 28.48 14.40 -0.33
C LYS A 752 27.25 15.33 -0.25
N GLU A 753 26.23 15.08 -1.08
CA GLU A 753 24.95 15.79 -1.05
C GLU A 753 23.82 14.88 -0.60
N VAL A 754 23.00 15.39 0.32
CA VAL A 754 21.74 14.81 0.75
C VAL A 754 20.62 15.39 -0.10
N ARG A 755 19.86 14.52 -0.76
CA ARG A 755 18.73 14.91 -1.60
C ARG A 755 17.44 14.28 -1.08
N PRO A 756 16.31 15.00 -1.14
CA PRO A 756 15.06 14.47 -0.65
C PRO A 756 14.70 13.16 -1.34
N TYR A 757 14.37 12.12 -0.57
CA TYR A 757 13.71 10.96 -1.14
C TYR A 757 12.29 11.37 -1.52
N HIS A 758 11.92 11.27 -2.79
CA HIS A 758 10.55 11.54 -3.23
C HIS A 758 9.69 10.30 -2.99
N ASP A 759 9.64 9.88 -1.73
CA ASP A 759 8.92 8.70 -1.29
C ASP A 759 7.45 9.05 -1.07
N ASP A 760 6.55 8.25 -1.61
CA ASP A 760 5.13 8.29 -1.29
C ASP A 760 4.81 7.53 0.01
N THR A 761 5.81 7.18 0.82
CA THR A 761 5.64 6.40 2.05
C THR A 761 6.16 7.14 3.28
N SER A 762 5.53 6.86 4.42
CA SER A 762 6.01 7.25 5.75
C SER A 762 5.99 6.04 6.66
N GLU A 763 7.07 5.85 7.43
CA GLU A 763 7.28 4.67 8.27
C GLU A 763 7.54 5.07 9.72
N ALA A 764 6.86 4.39 10.65
CA ALA A 764 7.16 4.46 12.06
C ALA A 764 7.32 3.08 12.69
N ARG A 765 8.29 2.97 13.61
CA ARG A 765 8.43 1.85 14.52
C ARG A 765 7.71 2.17 15.81
N VAL A 766 6.94 1.20 16.31
CA VAL A 766 6.28 1.30 17.62
C VAL A 766 6.44 0.00 18.42
N PRO A 767 6.49 0.04 19.76
CA PRO A 767 6.25 -1.14 20.56
C PRO A 767 4.88 -1.73 20.22
N SER A 768 4.69 -3.05 20.39
CA SER A 768 3.34 -3.62 20.32
C SER A 768 2.40 -2.84 21.25
N ILE A 769 1.39 -2.22 20.67
CA ILE A 769 0.59 -1.15 21.28
C ILE A 769 -0.26 -1.63 22.47
N ALA A 770 -0.69 -2.89 22.48
CA ALA A 770 -1.46 -3.44 23.59
C ALA A 770 -0.60 -3.75 24.83
N VAL A 771 -0.96 -3.15 25.98
CA VAL A 771 -0.37 -3.40 27.30
C VAL A 771 -0.92 -4.69 27.93
N GLY A 772 -0.07 -5.39 28.69
CA GLY A 772 -0.49 -6.46 29.60
C GLY A 772 -0.98 -5.88 30.92
N VAL A 773 -2.28 -5.95 31.21
CA VAL A 773 -2.83 -5.44 32.48
C VAL A 773 -2.54 -6.45 33.60
N ASP A 774 -1.56 -6.11 34.44
CA ASP A 774 -1.07 -6.78 35.66
C ASP A 774 -1.03 -8.32 35.56
N GLU A 775 0.15 -8.87 35.28
CA GLU A 775 0.27 -10.25 34.77
C GLU A 775 0.42 -11.33 35.86
N ASN A 776 0.50 -10.93 37.15
CA ASN A 776 0.88 -11.79 38.28
C ASN A 776 -0.29 -12.43 39.05
N VAL A 777 -1.55 -12.19 38.65
CA VAL A 777 -2.72 -12.71 39.39
C VAL A 777 -3.30 -13.95 38.70
N ILE A 778 -2.99 -15.13 39.25
CA ILE A 778 -3.38 -16.45 38.69
C ILE A 778 -4.89 -16.73 38.83
N PHE A 779 -5.58 -16.10 39.78
CA PHE A 779 -7.03 -16.20 39.96
C PHE A 779 -7.68 -14.81 39.97
N ARG A 780 -8.28 -14.42 38.84
CA ARG A 780 -9.07 -13.19 38.73
C ARG A 780 -10.55 -13.49 38.60
N MET A 781 -11.37 -12.76 39.37
CA MET A 781 -12.83 -12.79 39.25
C MET A 781 -13.24 -12.40 37.81
N PRO A 782 -14.24 -13.05 37.19
CA PRO A 782 -14.64 -12.77 35.80
C PRO A 782 -14.92 -11.29 35.48
N GLY A 783 -15.46 -10.53 36.42
CA GLY A 783 -15.70 -9.09 36.27
C GLY A 783 -14.43 -8.25 36.14
N THR A 784 -13.36 -8.62 36.84
CA THR A 784 -12.06 -7.91 36.78
C THR A 784 -11.36 -8.13 35.44
N GLN A 785 -11.38 -9.37 34.90
CA GLN A 785 -10.81 -9.67 33.60
C GLN A 785 -11.49 -8.91 32.45
N LYS A 786 -12.81 -8.72 32.52
CA LYS A 786 -13.56 -7.95 31.52
C LYS A 786 -13.15 -6.47 31.52
N ARG A 787 -12.99 -5.88 32.71
CA ARG A 787 -12.57 -4.48 32.88
C ARG A 787 -11.15 -4.24 32.36
N GLU A 788 -10.22 -5.13 32.68
CA GLU A 788 -8.83 -5.06 32.22
C GLU A 788 -8.70 -5.24 30.70
N HIS A 789 -9.48 -6.16 30.13
CA HIS A 789 -9.54 -6.33 28.67
C HIS A 789 -10.04 -5.07 27.97
N GLN A 790 -11.08 -4.42 28.52
CA GLN A 790 -11.58 -3.16 28.00
C GLN A 790 -10.54 -2.03 28.14
N GLN A 791 -9.89 -1.91 29.29
CA GLN A 791 -8.84 -0.91 29.51
C GLN A 791 -7.69 -1.05 28.52
N ALA A 792 -7.28 -2.29 28.20
CA ALA A 792 -6.25 -2.53 27.19
C ALA A 792 -6.71 -2.18 25.77
N ILE A 793 -8.00 -2.32 25.47
CA ILE A 793 -8.58 -1.88 24.19
C ILE A 793 -8.61 -0.35 24.12
N ASP A 794 -9.05 0.32 25.18
CA ASP A 794 -9.11 1.78 25.25
C ASP A 794 -7.70 2.40 25.13
N ASP A 795 -6.70 1.72 25.70
CA ASP A 795 -5.27 2.06 25.55
C ASP A 795 -4.80 1.94 24.09
N VAL A 796 -5.12 0.83 23.41
CA VAL A 796 -4.84 0.68 21.97
C VAL A 796 -5.45 1.82 21.18
N VAL A 797 -6.71 2.19 21.45
CA VAL A 797 -7.39 3.31 20.78
C VAL A 797 -6.64 4.62 21.00
N LYS A 798 -6.20 4.91 22.23
CA LYS A 798 -5.44 6.13 22.54
C LYS A 798 -4.11 6.18 21.78
N LYS A 799 -3.39 5.06 21.71
CA LYS A 799 -2.10 4.93 21.00
C LYS A 799 -2.23 5.08 19.49
N LEU A 800 -3.25 4.44 18.89
CA LEU A 800 -3.53 4.62 17.46
C LEU A 800 -3.86 6.07 17.11
N LYS A 801 -4.55 6.82 17.99
CA LYS A 801 -4.78 8.26 17.80
C LYS A 801 -3.48 9.07 17.78
N GLU A 802 -2.58 8.80 18.73
CA GLU A 802 -1.28 9.45 18.84
C GLU A 802 -0.42 9.17 17.60
N SER A 803 -0.32 7.90 17.21
CA SER A 803 0.41 7.46 16.02
C SER A 803 -0.15 8.08 14.75
N ARG A 804 -1.47 8.05 14.55
CA ARG A 804 -2.09 8.65 13.36
C ARG A 804 -1.83 10.16 13.30
N ALA A 805 -1.93 10.88 14.41
CA ALA A 805 -1.69 12.32 14.43
C ALA A 805 -0.26 12.66 14.00
N LEU A 806 0.73 11.94 14.54
CA LEU A 806 2.13 12.10 14.14
C LEU A 806 2.34 11.75 12.66
N MET A 807 1.84 10.60 12.21
CA MET A 807 2.03 10.15 10.83
C MET A 807 1.33 11.07 9.82
N GLN A 808 0.16 11.63 10.15
CA GLN A 808 -0.53 12.63 9.33
C GLN A 808 0.27 13.92 9.22
N LYS A 809 0.96 14.34 10.29
CA LYS A 809 1.89 15.48 10.25
C LYS A 809 3.08 15.19 9.33
N MET A 810 3.60 13.97 9.35
CA MET A 810 4.66 13.56 8.43
C MET A 810 4.18 13.49 6.98
N ARG A 811 2.88 13.25 6.74
CA ARG A 811 2.33 13.07 5.40
C ARG A 811 0.99 13.81 5.23
N PRO A 812 1.01 15.16 5.18
CA PRO A 812 -0.19 15.98 5.21
C PRO A 812 -1.08 15.80 3.99
N ASP A 813 -0.54 15.40 2.84
CA ASP A 813 -1.25 15.16 1.57
C ASP A 813 -1.99 13.81 1.49
N TYR A 814 -2.02 13.03 2.57
CA TYR A 814 -2.67 11.71 2.55
C TYR A 814 -3.64 11.51 3.69
N HIS A 815 -4.90 11.30 3.33
CA HIS A 815 -6.00 11.08 4.28
C HIS A 815 -6.56 9.66 4.24
N GLY A 816 -5.91 8.76 3.49
CA GLY A 816 -6.30 7.37 3.38
C GLY A 816 -5.99 6.53 4.63
N PRO A 817 -6.12 5.19 4.50
CA PRO A 817 -5.88 4.27 5.60
C PRO A 817 -4.41 4.24 6.04
N MET A 818 -4.21 4.05 7.34
CA MET A 818 -2.90 3.71 7.93
C MET A 818 -2.82 2.19 8.12
N THR A 819 -1.69 1.59 7.76
CA THR A 819 -1.47 0.15 7.98
C THR A 819 -0.65 -0.07 9.25
N TYR A 820 -1.19 -0.86 10.18
CA TYR A 820 -0.46 -1.35 11.35
C TYR A 820 0.08 -2.76 11.08
N ASN A 821 1.37 -2.84 10.77
CA ASN A 821 2.10 -4.08 10.55
C ASN A 821 2.43 -4.75 11.88
N LEU A 822 1.56 -5.66 12.31
CA LEU A 822 1.76 -6.47 13.49
C LEU A 822 2.66 -7.67 13.16
N LEU A 823 3.95 -7.56 13.48
CA LEU A 823 4.98 -8.57 13.17
C LEU A 823 5.01 -9.74 14.18
N THR A 824 3.88 -9.99 14.84
CA THR A 824 3.75 -10.97 15.93
C THR A 824 3.07 -12.24 15.43
N SER A 825 3.65 -13.41 15.73
CA SER A 825 3.03 -14.70 15.40
C SER A 825 1.73 -14.93 16.18
N LEU A 826 0.73 -15.51 15.52
CA LEU A 826 -0.47 -16.02 16.20
C LEU A 826 -0.22 -17.48 16.57
N HIS A 827 -0.30 -17.80 17.86
CA HIS A 827 -0.20 -19.18 18.35
C HIS A 827 -1.59 -19.70 18.71
N GLY A 828 -1.88 -20.98 18.48
CA GLY A 828 -3.19 -21.56 18.81
C GLY A 828 -3.68 -21.28 20.23
N LYS A 829 -4.99 -21.05 20.38
CA LYS A 829 -5.68 -20.65 21.61
C LYS A 829 -5.36 -21.50 22.86
N ALA A 830 -5.00 -22.77 22.72
CA ALA A 830 -4.61 -23.63 23.85
C ALA A 830 -3.36 -23.11 24.60
N LYS A 831 -2.44 -22.45 23.88
CA LYS A 831 -1.23 -21.85 24.45
C LYS A 831 -1.52 -20.61 25.32
N ASP A 832 -2.70 -20.01 25.22
CA ASP A 832 -3.13 -18.90 26.07
C ASP A 832 -3.51 -19.33 27.50
N ILE A 833 -3.66 -20.64 27.77
CA ILE A 833 -4.30 -21.22 28.96
C ILE A 833 -3.31 -22.05 29.82
N LEU A 834 -2.20 -22.55 29.27
CA LEU A 834 -1.30 -23.48 29.98
C LEU A 834 -0.30 -22.77 30.91
N PRO A 835 -0.11 -23.18 32.19
CA PRO A 835 0.55 -22.32 33.18
C PRO A 835 2.09 -22.38 33.30
N LYS A 836 2.83 -23.36 32.72
CA LYS A 836 4.14 -23.72 33.32
C LYS A 836 5.37 -24.10 32.47
N VAL A 837 5.40 -23.98 31.14
CA VAL A 837 6.64 -24.35 30.39
C VAL A 837 6.86 -23.39 29.23
N GLU A 838 7.71 -22.36 29.36
CA GLU A 838 8.16 -21.40 28.30
C GLU A 838 7.08 -20.80 27.34
N LEU A 839 5.81 -21.10 27.59
CA LEU A 839 4.62 -20.88 26.77
C LEU A 839 3.80 -19.70 27.34
N GLN A 840 4.45 -18.78 28.05
CA GLN A 840 3.85 -17.51 28.48
C GLN A 840 3.69 -16.51 27.33
N ASN A 841 3.85 -16.95 26.08
CA ASN A 841 3.80 -16.09 24.92
C ASN A 841 2.35 -15.76 24.53
N ARG A 842 1.70 -14.90 25.34
CA ARG A 842 0.35 -14.33 25.16
C ARG A 842 0.22 -13.40 23.93
N GLN A 843 0.97 -13.67 22.86
CA GLN A 843 1.01 -12.92 21.60
C GLN A 843 -0.37 -12.85 20.94
N ARG A 844 -1.09 -13.99 20.90
CA ARG A 844 -2.45 -14.07 20.38
C ARG A 844 -3.42 -13.16 21.17
N LYS A 845 -3.35 -13.13 22.50
CA LYS A 845 -4.15 -12.22 23.35
C LYS A 845 -3.86 -10.75 23.09
N SER A 846 -2.59 -10.38 22.89
CA SER A 846 -2.19 -9.02 22.55
C SER A 846 -2.74 -8.63 21.16
N ALA A 847 -2.54 -9.47 20.14
CA ALA A 847 -3.09 -9.27 18.79
C ALA A 847 -4.63 -9.12 18.82
N ALA A 848 -5.32 -9.96 19.58
CA ALA A 848 -6.77 -9.88 19.75
C ALA A 848 -7.23 -8.52 20.31
N ARG A 849 -6.50 -7.94 21.28
CA ARG A 849 -6.79 -6.60 21.81
C ARG A 849 -6.53 -5.52 20.77
N ILE A 850 -5.49 -5.69 19.96
CA ILE A 850 -5.15 -4.76 18.88
C ILE A 850 -6.26 -4.73 17.81
N PHE A 851 -6.69 -5.89 17.28
CA PHE A 851 -7.78 -5.96 16.30
C PHE A 851 -9.06 -5.30 16.80
N LYS A 852 -9.39 -5.56 18.08
CA LYS A 852 -10.58 -4.99 18.71
C LYS A 852 -10.45 -3.49 18.96
N GLY A 853 -9.27 -3.03 19.39
CA GLY A 853 -8.95 -1.62 19.54
C GLY A 853 -8.99 -0.87 18.21
N SER A 854 -8.49 -1.46 17.12
CA SER A 854 -8.59 -0.85 15.78
C SER A 854 -10.04 -0.72 15.32
N HIS A 855 -10.93 -1.68 15.61
CA HIS A 855 -12.37 -1.53 15.31
C HIS A 855 -13.01 -0.39 16.11
N VAL A 856 -12.71 -0.30 17.41
CA VAL A 856 -13.25 0.77 18.26
C VAL A 856 -12.74 2.13 17.77
N TYR A 857 -11.45 2.23 17.44
CA TYR A 857 -10.87 3.45 16.89
C TYR A 857 -11.47 3.83 15.54
N ASN A 858 -11.60 2.87 14.61
CA ASN A 858 -12.21 3.13 13.30
C ASN A 858 -13.69 3.51 13.43
N ARG A 859 -14.41 2.98 14.42
CA ARG A 859 -15.77 3.44 14.73
C ARG A 859 -15.78 4.91 15.17
N GLU A 860 -14.87 5.32 16.05
CA GLU A 860 -14.76 6.72 16.45
C GLU A 860 -14.38 7.65 15.28
N LEU A 861 -13.50 7.18 14.38
CA LEU A 861 -13.17 7.91 13.16
C LEU A 861 -14.40 8.06 12.26
N MET A 862 -15.14 6.98 12.04
CA MET A 862 -16.39 7.00 11.26
C MET A 862 -17.43 7.96 11.87
N GLU A 863 -17.61 7.93 13.19
CA GLU A 863 -18.53 8.83 13.92
C GLU A 863 -18.12 10.30 13.87
N LYS A 864 -16.84 10.59 13.56
CA LYS A 864 -16.31 11.93 13.30
C LYS A 864 -16.27 12.30 11.81
N GLY A 865 -16.80 11.47 10.91
CA GLY A 865 -16.76 11.71 9.47
C GLY A 865 -15.42 11.39 8.78
N ASN A 866 -14.53 10.62 9.43
CA ASN A 866 -13.25 10.18 8.90
C ASN A 866 -13.24 8.71 8.47
N SER A 867 -14.14 8.31 7.58
CA SER A 867 -14.22 6.92 7.12
C SER A 867 -13.09 6.49 6.18
N GLN A 868 -12.39 7.44 5.56
CA GLN A 868 -11.23 7.15 4.70
C GLN A 868 -9.95 6.91 5.50
N GLY A 869 -9.86 7.46 6.71
CA GLY A 869 -8.69 7.39 7.58
C GLY A 869 -8.61 6.16 8.48
N PHE A 870 -9.24 5.05 8.13
CA PHE A 870 -9.23 3.86 8.98
C PHE A 870 -7.81 3.30 9.20
N THR A 871 -7.62 2.62 10.32
CA THR A 871 -6.40 1.83 10.58
C THR A 871 -6.70 0.36 10.33
N PHE A 872 -5.95 -0.27 9.44
CA PHE A 872 -6.04 -1.71 9.16
C PHE A 872 -4.84 -2.45 9.71
N VAL A 873 -5.09 -3.57 10.39
CA VAL A 873 -4.02 -4.37 10.99
C VAL A 873 -3.60 -5.47 10.05
N GLN A 874 -2.35 -5.42 9.58
CA GLN A 874 -1.73 -6.45 8.77
C GLN A 874 -0.87 -7.36 9.65
N ASN A 875 -1.34 -8.58 9.90
CA ASN A 875 -0.69 -9.52 10.82
C ASN A 875 -0.18 -10.77 10.10
N ILE A 876 0.86 -10.59 9.28
CA ILE A 876 1.55 -11.67 8.59
C ILE A 876 2.72 -12.18 9.47
N PRO A 877 2.81 -13.48 9.77
CA PRO A 877 3.88 -14.04 10.59
C PRO A 877 5.22 -14.03 9.83
N VAL A 878 6.18 -13.21 10.26
CA VAL A 878 7.47 -13.05 9.57
C VAL A 878 8.54 -14.07 9.96
N ASN A 879 8.40 -14.73 11.11
CA ASN A 879 9.39 -15.65 11.65
C ASN A 879 9.08 -17.12 11.35
N GLN A 880 8.07 -17.41 10.53
CA GLN A 880 7.57 -18.77 10.22
C GLN A 880 7.11 -19.61 11.43
N HIS A 881 6.97 -19.00 12.60
CA HIS A 881 6.42 -19.61 13.81
C HIS A 881 4.93 -19.30 13.94
N GLY A 882 4.17 -20.20 14.57
CA GLY A 882 2.73 -20.03 14.79
C GLY A 882 1.85 -20.54 13.65
N GLU A 883 0.59 -20.13 13.72
CA GLU A 883 -0.47 -20.46 12.76
C GLU A 883 -0.30 -19.64 11.48
N ALA A 884 -0.61 -20.27 10.35
CA ALA A 884 -0.76 -19.59 9.07
C ALA A 884 -2.04 -18.76 9.03
N LEU A 885 -2.08 -17.72 8.20
CA LEU A 885 -3.32 -17.02 7.89
C LEU A 885 -4.25 -17.94 7.08
N ASN A 886 -5.55 -17.91 7.40
CA ASN A 886 -6.57 -18.75 6.78
C ASN A 886 -7.98 -18.25 7.10
N ASP A 887 -8.78 -17.97 6.07
CA ASP A 887 -10.18 -17.52 6.20
C ASP A 887 -11.09 -18.55 6.91
N ASN A 888 -10.71 -19.83 6.86
CA ASN A 888 -11.48 -20.96 7.40
C ASN A 888 -10.96 -21.48 8.75
N ASP A 889 -10.04 -20.76 9.41
CA ASP A 889 -9.47 -21.21 10.68
C ASP A 889 -10.52 -21.30 11.80
N MET A 890 -10.40 -22.28 12.68
CA MET A 890 -11.30 -22.41 13.85
C MET A 890 -11.06 -21.30 14.88
N ASP A 891 -9.86 -20.72 14.89
CA ASP A 891 -9.51 -19.59 15.72
C ASP A 891 -9.96 -18.27 15.08
N LYS A 892 -10.97 -17.66 15.69
CA LYS A 892 -11.52 -16.36 15.26
C LYS A 892 -10.48 -15.25 15.17
N ALA A 893 -9.39 -15.31 15.95
CA ALA A 893 -8.33 -14.30 15.86
C ALA A 893 -7.48 -14.47 14.59
N VAL A 894 -7.28 -15.71 14.13
CA VAL A 894 -6.59 -16.00 12.85
C VAL A 894 -7.47 -15.58 11.68
N ARG A 895 -8.77 -15.89 11.71
CA ARG A 895 -9.73 -15.40 10.71
C ARG A 895 -9.78 -13.87 10.66
N GLU A 896 -9.78 -13.22 11.82
CA GLU A 896 -9.74 -11.74 11.89
C GLU A 896 -8.46 -11.18 11.29
N ALA A 897 -7.30 -11.72 11.69
CA ALA A 897 -6.01 -11.32 11.15
C ALA A 897 -5.96 -11.49 9.63
N THR A 898 -6.53 -12.58 9.11
CA THR A 898 -6.57 -12.86 7.66
C THR A 898 -7.43 -11.82 6.93
N LEU A 899 -8.63 -11.52 7.43
CA LEU A 899 -9.51 -10.53 6.81
C LEU A 899 -8.93 -9.11 6.87
N LEU A 900 -8.40 -8.67 8.02
CA LEU A 900 -7.80 -7.34 8.15
C LEU A 900 -6.54 -7.18 7.30
N THR A 901 -5.72 -8.24 7.20
CA THR A 901 -4.56 -8.28 6.29
C THR A 901 -4.99 -8.18 4.84
N ASN A 902 -6.08 -8.86 4.45
CA ASN A 902 -6.63 -8.74 3.11
C ASN A 902 -7.14 -7.33 2.79
N MET A 903 -7.73 -6.65 3.77
CA MET A 903 -8.20 -5.26 3.62
C MET A 903 -7.03 -4.28 3.53
N ALA A 904 -5.99 -4.46 4.35
CA ALA A 904 -4.78 -3.63 4.31
C ALA A 904 -4.09 -3.71 2.93
N MET A 905 -3.82 -4.92 2.43
CA MET A 905 -3.24 -5.09 1.09
C MET A 905 -4.13 -4.53 -0.02
N LEU A 906 -5.46 -4.70 0.06
CA LEU A 906 -6.38 -4.11 -0.91
C LEU A 906 -6.32 -2.58 -0.90
N ALA A 907 -6.24 -1.95 0.27
CA ALA A 907 -6.08 -0.50 0.39
C ALA A 907 -4.77 -0.02 -0.23
N THR A 908 -3.66 -0.74 0.02
CA THR A 908 -2.36 -0.45 -0.59
C THR A 908 -2.40 -0.61 -2.11
N LEU A 909 -2.96 -1.71 -2.64
CA LEU A 909 -3.09 -1.93 -4.08
C LEU A 909 -3.99 -0.90 -4.75
N ARG A 910 -5.08 -0.50 -4.10
CA ARG A 910 -5.97 0.58 -4.56
C ARG A 910 -5.23 1.93 -4.61
N HIS A 911 -4.40 2.24 -3.62
CA HIS A 911 -3.59 3.45 -3.64
C HIS A 911 -2.72 3.50 -4.91
N HIS A 912 -2.12 2.38 -5.26
CA HIS A 912 -1.26 2.23 -6.44
C HIS A 912 -2.01 1.81 -7.70
N ALA A 913 -3.33 2.00 -7.76
CA ALA A 913 -4.16 1.49 -8.87
C ALA A 913 -3.66 1.98 -10.25
N ALA A 914 -3.15 3.20 -10.35
CA ALA A 914 -2.65 3.80 -11.60
C ALA A 914 -1.58 2.97 -12.32
N LYS A 915 -0.90 2.05 -11.61
CA LYS A 915 0.11 1.13 -12.13
C LYS A 915 -0.46 -0.09 -12.86
N PHE A 916 -1.78 -0.27 -12.82
CA PHE A 916 -2.49 -1.36 -13.48
C PHE A 916 -3.31 -0.85 -14.65
N SER A 917 -3.75 -1.78 -15.51
CA SER A 917 -4.65 -1.46 -16.62
C SER A 917 -5.97 -0.82 -16.15
N PRO A 918 -6.63 0.01 -16.98
CA PRO A 918 -7.90 0.67 -16.63
C PRO A 918 -8.99 -0.27 -16.08
N ALA A 919 -9.11 -1.49 -16.63
CA ALA A 919 -10.06 -2.49 -16.13
C ALA A 919 -9.73 -2.95 -14.71
N MET A 920 -8.43 -3.15 -14.41
CA MET A 920 -7.96 -3.56 -13.09
C MET A 920 -8.06 -2.41 -12.08
N GLN A 921 -7.76 -1.18 -12.49
CA GLN A 921 -7.98 0.04 -11.68
C GLN A 921 -9.42 0.09 -11.17
N LYS A 922 -10.38 -0.05 -12.08
CA LYS A 922 -11.80 -0.07 -11.76
C LYS A 922 -12.16 -1.22 -10.82
N SER A 923 -11.65 -2.43 -11.10
CA SER A 923 -11.92 -3.61 -10.27
C SER A 923 -11.41 -3.47 -8.83
N LEU A 924 -10.20 -2.93 -8.64
CA LEU A 924 -9.62 -2.66 -7.33
C LEU A 924 -10.43 -1.59 -6.57
N GLU A 925 -10.81 -0.51 -7.26
CA GLU A 925 -11.63 0.56 -6.68
C GLU A 925 -13.00 0.04 -6.22
N GLU A 926 -13.74 -0.65 -7.10
CA GLU A 926 -15.06 -1.20 -6.77
C GLU A 926 -15.00 -2.20 -5.61
N THR A 927 -13.99 -3.07 -5.60
CA THR A 927 -13.81 -4.06 -4.52
C THR A 927 -13.46 -3.37 -3.20
N TYR A 928 -12.63 -2.32 -3.23
CA TYR A 928 -12.30 -1.52 -2.06
C TYR A 928 -13.53 -0.78 -1.52
N GLN A 929 -14.33 -0.16 -2.37
CA GLN A 929 -15.58 0.52 -1.96
C GLN A 929 -16.58 -0.46 -1.33
N GLN A 930 -16.70 -1.67 -1.89
CA GLN A 930 -17.55 -2.71 -1.30
C GLN A 930 -17.03 -3.21 0.05
N SER A 931 -15.71 -3.36 0.19
CA SER A 931 -15.04 -3.68 1.46
C SER A 931 -15.31 -2.62 2.52
N GLN A 932 -15.14 -1.34 2.17
CA GLN A 932 -15.43 -0.20 3.03
C GLN A 932 -16.89 -0.18 3.49
N LYS A 933 -17.83 -0.39 2.56
CA LYS A 933 -19.27 -0.45 2.86
C LYS A 933 -19.62 -1.52 3.89
N LEU A 934 -19.11 -2.75 3.70
CA LEU A 934 -19.37 -3.86 4.62
C LEU A 934 -18.72 -3.62 5.99
N TYR A 935 -17.52 -3.06 6.01
CA TYR A 935 -16.83 -2.73 7.25
C TYR A 935 -17.55 -1.62 8.03
N GLN A 936 -17.94 -0.53 7.36
CA GLN A 936 -18.73 0.54 7.96
C GLN A 936 -20.06 0.03 8.52
N ALA A 937 -20.74 -0.89 7.82
CA ALA A 937 -21.95 -1.54 8.33
C ALA A 937 -21.68 -2.32 9.63
N PHE A 938 -20.56 -3.05 9.70
CA PHE A 938 -20.13 -3.71 10.93
C PHE A 938 -19.85 -2.70 12.06
N LEU A 939 -19.11 -1.61 11.79
CA LEU A 939 -18.83 -0.57 12.78
C LEU A 939 -20.11 0.09 13.30
N ALA A 940 -21.08 0.35 12.41
CA ALA A 940 -22.37 0.97 12.74
C ALA A 940 -23.31 0.05 13.53
N SER A 941 -23.18 -1.27 13.39
CA SER A 941 -24.03 -2.28 14.04
C SER A 941 -23.96 -2.29 15.57
N GLY A 942 -23.03 -1.54 16.17
CA GLY A 942 -22.77 -1.54 17.61
C GLY A 942 -21.92 -2.73 18.08
N LYS A 943 -21.60 -3.69 17.20
CA LYS A 943 -20.75 -4.86 17.51
C LYS A 943 -19.26 -4.55 17.57
N ALA A 944 -18.82 -3.41 17.02
CA ALA A 944 -17.47 -2.88 17.20
C ALA A 944 -17.28 -2.30 18.62
N ASP A 945 -17.62 -3.09 19.65
CA ASP A 945 -17.68 -2.73 21.06
C ASP A 945 -16.45 -3.20 21.86
N GLY A 946 -15.42 -3.70 21.17
CA GLY A 946 -14.25 -4.29 21.79
C GLY A 946 -14.41 -5.77 22.19
N THR A 947 -15.55 -6.42 21.86
CA THR A 947 -15.78 -7.83 22.18
C THR A 947 -15.94 -8.72 20.95
N HIS A 948 -16.46 -8.21 19.85
CA HIS A 948 -16.66 -8.95 18.60
C HIS A 948 -15.54 -8.74 17.58
N TYR A 949 -15.51 -9.64 16.59
CA TYR A 949 -14.59 -9.64 15.45
C TYR A 949 -15.40 -9.37 14.17
N PHE A 950 -14.84 -8.61 13.25
CA PHE A 950 -15.48 -8.34 11.95
C PHE A 950 -15.62 -9.61 11.12
N SER A 951 -14.58 -10.44 11.07
CA SER A 951 -14.57 -11.74 10.37
C SER A 951 -15.65 -12.72 10.83
N SER A 952 -16.24 -12.50 12.02
CA SER A 952 -17.32 -13.31 12.59
C SER A 952 -18.70 -12.65 12.44
N SER A 953 -18.80 -11.50 11.80
CA SER A 953 -20.08 -10.84 11.48
C SER A 953 -20.59 -11.30 10.11
N LYS A 954 -21.87 -11.05 9.82
CA LYS A 954 -22.46 -11.40 8.52
C LYS A 954 -21.77 -10.63 7.39
N GLU A 955 -21.48 -9.36 7.65
CA GLU A 955 -20.79 -8.44 6.75
C GLU A 955 -19.35 -8.90 6.46
N GLY A 956 -18.62 -9.38 7.48
CA GLY A 956 -17.27 -9.92 7.30
C GLY A 956 -17.26 -11.25 6.54
N GLU A 957 -18.23 -12.14 6.77
CA GLU A 957 -18.39 -13.37 5.99
C GLU A 957 -18.71 -13.09 4.52
N ASP A 958 -19.57 -12.10 4.26
CA ASP A 958 -19.87 -11.67 2.89
C ASP A 958 -18.63 -11.07 2.21
N LEU A 959 -17.82 -10.28 2.93
CA LEU A 959 -16.58 -9.72 2.41
C LEU A 959 -15.54 -10.81 2.08
N ILE A 960 -15.35 -11.79 2.96
CA ILE A 960 -14.47 -12.94 2.71
C ILE A 960 -14.85 -13.63 1.39
N LYS A 961 -16.15 -13.84 1.16
CA LYS A 961 -16.63 -14.45 -0.09
C LYS A 961 -16.28 -13.59 -1.31
N ILE A 962 -16.58 -12.27 -1.25
CA ILE A 962 -16.30 -11.33 -2.35
C ILE A 962 -14.80 -11.29 -2.68
N LEU A 963 -13.94 -11.20 -1.65
CA LEU A 963 -12.49 -11.15 -1.86
C LEU A 963 -11.95 -12.44 -2.48
N ASN A 964 -12.46 -13.61 -2.07
CA ASN A 964 -12.06 -14.88 -2.65
C ASN A 964 -12.49 -15.02 -4.12
N GLU A 965 -13.71 -14.58 -4.47
CA GLU A 965 -14.19 -14.53 -5.85
C GLU A 965 -13.33 -13.58 -6.70
N LYS A 966 -13.04 -12.38 -6.20
CA LYS A 966 -12.24 -11.38 -6.91
C LYS A 966 -10.77 -11.77 -7.07
N LYS A 967 -10.14 -12.37 -6.06
CA LYS A 967 -8.78 -12.89 -6.18
C LYS A 967 -8.66 -14.01 -7.22
N ALA A 968 -9.67 -14.88 -7.33
CA ALA A 968 -9.70 -15.90 -8.37
C ALA A 968 -9.79 -15.28 -9.77
N GLU A 969 -10.62 -14.24 -9.95
CA GLU A 969 -10.70 -13.44 -11.19
C GLU A 969 -9.37 -12.73 -11.51
N TRP A 970 -8.76 -12.08 -10.52
CA TRP A 970 -7.49 -11.37 -10.67
C TRP A 970 -6.31 -12.28 -11.02
N LYS A 971 -6.30 -13.51 -10.49
CA LYS A 971 -5.28 -14.51 -10.81
C LYS A 971 -5.24 -14.86 -12.30
N GLU A 972 -6.36 -14.75 -13.01
CA GLU A 972 -6.44 -14.96 -14.46
C GLU A 972 -5.98 -13.74 -15.27
N ASN A 973 -5.92 -12.56 -14.65
CA ASN A 973 -5.55 -11.29 -15.27
C ASN A 973 -4.17 -10.84 -14.81
N LYS A 974 -3.14 -11.42 -15.43
CA LYS A 974 -1.75 -11.09 -15.10
C LYS A 974 -1.46 -9.62 -15.47
N PRO A 975 -0.79 -8.86 -14.57
CA PRO A 975 -0.28 -7.54 -14.91
C PRO A 975 0.67 -7.59 -16.11
N LEU A 976 0.70 -6.52 -16.89
CA LEU A 976 1.69 -6.34 -17.96
C LEU A 976 3.03 -5.86 -17.38
N SER A 977 4.10 -6.00 -18.16
CA SER A 977 5.49 -5.73 -17.73
C SER A 977 5.68 -4.35 -17.08
N ALA A 978 6.57 -4.31 -16.08
CA ALA A 978 6.85 -3.15 -15.23
C ALA A 978 8.24 -2.53 -15.50
N ARG A 979 8.90 -2.93 -16.60
CA ARG A 979 10.31 -2.63 -16.89
C ARG A 979 10.68 -1.17 -16.62
N GLY A 980 11.68 -0.99 -15.75
CA GLY A 980 12.32 0.31 -15.46
C GLY A 980 11.92 0.98 -14.14
N ASN A 981 10.90 0.52 -13.42
CA ASN A 981 10.49 1.12 -12.14
C ASN A 981 10.30 0.06 -11.03
N LEU A 982 11.16 0.08 -10.00
CA LEU A 982 11.10 -0.88 -8.89
C LEU A 982 9.80 -0.79 -8.09
N SER A 983 9.25 0.41 -7.88
CA SER A 983 7.98 0.60 -7.18
C SER A 983 6.82 -0.06 -7.93
N ASP A 984 6.81 0.00 -9.26
CA ASP A 984 5.83 -0.70 -10.08
C ASP A 984 5.99 -2.23 -10.00
N MET A 985 7.23 -2.72 -10.11
CA MET A 985 7.54 -4.14 -9.97
C MET A 985 7.07 -4.69 -8.61
N VAL A 986 7.32 -3.97 -7.52
CA VAL A 986 6.89 -4.39 -6.17
C VAL A 986 5.37 -4.39 -6.03
N VAL A 987 4.68 -3.36 -6.51
CA VAL A 987 3.20 -3.29 -6.46
C VAL A 987 2.57 -4.47 -7.23
N LYS A 988 3.04 -4.75 -8.44
CA LYS A 988 2.55 -5.87 -9.26
C LYS A 988 2.93 -7.23 -8.66
N THR A 989 4.10 -7.34 -8.06
CA THR A 989 4.52 -8.52 -7.30
C THR A 989 3.59 -8.79 -6.11
N LEU A 990 3.28 -7.76 -5.32
CA LEU A 990 2.33 -7.85 -4.21
C LEU A 990 0.93 -8.24 -4.69
N PHE A 991 0.47 -7.68 -5.81
CA PHE A 991 -0.81 -8.07 -6.43
C PHE A 991 -0.85 -9.56 -6.78
N ASN A 992 0.21 -10.10 -7.38
CA ASN A 992 0.31 -11.51 -7.70
C ASN A 992 0.37 -12.39 -6.43
N MET A 993 1.11 -11.97 -5.41
CA MET A 993 1.12 -12.66 -4.11
C MET A 993 -0.24 -12.63 -3.41
N TYR A 994 -0.96 -11.51 -3.52
CA TYR A 994 -2.28 -11.31 -2.92
C TYR A 994 -3.35 -12.17 -3.58
N SER A 995 -3.43 -12.15 -4.92
CA SER A 995 -4.38 -12.96 -5.71
C SER A 995 -4.15 -14.47 -5.57
N GLN A 996 -2.91 -14.89 -5.28
CA GLN A 996 -2.55 -16.29 -5.05
C GLN A 996 -2.64 -16.72 -3.58
N ASN A 997 -3.00 -15.81 -2.66
CA ASN A 997 -2.96 -16.03 -1.22
C ASN A 997 -1.57 -16.48 -0.71
N ALA A 998 -0.48 -16.00 -1.31
CA ALA A 998 0.89 -16.35 -0.89
C ALA A 998 1.17 -15.97 0.57
N HIS A 999 0.51 -14.93 1.09
CA HIS A 999 0.56 -14.50 2.50
C HIS A 999 -0.05 -15.51 3.48
N TYR A 1000 -0.75 -16.55 3.01
CA TYR A 1000 -1.16 -17.68 3.86
C TYR A 1000 0.03 -18.61 4.14
N ASN A 1001 1.03 -18.65 3.27
CA ASN A 1001 2.25 -19.40 3.51
C ASN A 1001 3.21 -18.57 4.38
N LYS A 1002 3.35 -18.98 5.64
CA LYS A 1002 4.24 -18.34 6.62
C LYS A 1002 5.71 -18.25 6.16
N GLN A 1003 6.17 -19.11 5.25
CA GLN A 1003 7.51 -19.03 4.68
C GLN A 1003 7.79 -17.65 4.06
N PHE A 1004 6.81 -17.10 3.34
CA PHE A 1004 6.96 -15.87 2.59
C PHE A 1004 6.56 -14.63 3.39
N GLY A 1005 6.25 -14.78 4.68
CA GLY A 1005 5.71 -13.70 5.50
C GLY A 1005 6.65 -12.50 5.62
N MET A 1006 7.96 -12.73 5.73
CA MET A 1006 8.97 -11.68 5.78
C MET A 1006 9.10 -10.94 4.43
N LEU A 1007 9.13 -11.67 3.32
CA LEU A 1007 9.18 -11.12 1.97
C LEU A 1007 7.95 -10.22 1.72
N ILE A 1008 6.75 -10.73 1.99
CA ILE A 1008 5.51 -9.98 1.75
C ILE A 1008 5.44 -8.74 2.64
N GLN A 1009 5.83 -8.83 3.91
CA GLN A 1009 5.85 -7.66 4.79
C GLN A 1009 6.84 -6.59 4.32
N ALA A 1010 8.04 -6.98 3.90
CA ALA A 1010 9.03 -6.03 3.38
C ALA A 1010 8.52 -5.33 2.11
N LEU A 1011 7.95 -6.09 1.17
CA LEU A 1011 7.35 -5.53 -0.05
C LEU A 1011 6.16 -4.60 0.28
N SER A 1012 5.30 -4.99 1.23
CA SER A 1012 4.13 -4.21 1.64
C SER A 1012 4.54 -2.87 2.26
N VAL A 1013 5.43 -2.89 3.26
CA VAL A 1013 5.93 -1.67 3.92
C VAL A 1013 6.62 -0.74 2.92
N PHE A 1014 7.36 -1.29 1.94
CA PHE A 1014 8.04 -0.49 0.91
C PHE A 1014 7.10 0.40 0.08
N VAL A 1015 5.85 -0.01 -0.13
CA VAL A 1015 4.85 0.72 -0.94
C VAL A 1015 3.69 1.27 -0.11
N GLU A 1016 3.67 1.04 1.20
CA GLU A 1016 2.57 1.48 2.04
C GLU A 1016 2.59 2.99 2.24
N PRO A 1017 1.48 3.69 1.94
CA PRO A 1017 1.49 5.14 1.93
C PRO A 1017 1.73 5.76 3.33
N MET A 1018 1.30 5.05 4.37
CA MET A 1018 1.49 5.39 5.78
C MET A 1018 1.51 4.08 6.57
N SER A 1019 2.67 3.74 7.13
CA SER A 1019 2.93 2.47 7.78
C SER A 1019 3.45 2.65 9.21
N GLU A 1020 2.86 1.93 10.15
CA GLU A 1020 3.46 1.73 11.47
C GLU A 1020 3.66 0.23 11.73
N ALA A 1021 4.81 -0.15 12.27
CA ALA A 1021 5.12 -1.55 12.53
C ALA A 1021 5.43 -1.80 14.01
N GLY A 1022 4.86 -2.86 14.57
CA GLY A 1022 5.05 -3.21 15.96
C GLY A 1022 5.10 -4.70 16.27
N CYS A 1023 5.79 -5.03 17.35
CA CYS A 1023 6.02 -6.41 17.78
C CYS A 1023 6.00 -6.53 19.32
N LYS A 1024 5.53 -7.67 19.85
CA LYS A 1024 5.51 -7.92 21.31
C LYS A 1024 6.91 -7.94 21.93
N SER A 1025 7.86 -8.60 21.26
CA SER A 1025 9.08 -9.10 21.89
C SER A 1025 10.35 -8.87 21.06
N ALA A 1026 10.33 -8.00 20.04
CA ALA A 1026 11.51 -7.86 19.21
C ALA A 1026 11.59 -6.59 18.36
N ASN A 1027 12.69 -5.84 18.54
CA ASN A 1027 13.28 -4.98 17.51
C ASN A 1027 13.76 -5.82 16.33
N GLU A 1028 14.15 -7.06 16.62
CA GLU A 1028 14.75 -8.01 15.70
C GLU A 1028 13.87 -8.26 14.45
N ARG A 1029 12.56 -8.46 14.64
CA ARG A 1029 11.63 -8.69 13.51
C ARG A 1029 11.40 -7.44 12.69
N TYR A 1030 11.37 -6.28 13.37
CA TYR A 1030 11.21 -5.00 12.71
C TYR A 1030 12.47 -4.66 11.89
N GLN A 1031 13.66 -4.82 12.48
CA GLN A 1031 14.95 -4.66 11.82
C GLN A 1031 15.06 -5.53 10.56
N ALA A 1032 14.67 -6.81 10.65
CA ALA A 1032 14.68 -7.73 9.51
C ALA A 1032 13.79 -7.27 8.33
N VAL A 1033 12.60 -6.74 8.64
CA VAL A 1033 11.65 -6.23 7.62
C VAL A 1033 12.14 -4.89 7.07
N SER A 1034 12.41 -3.91 7.95
CA SER A 1034 12.79 -2.55 7.56
C SER A 1034 14.18 -2.51 6.90
N GLY A 1035 15.07 -3.47 7.21
CA GLY A 1035 16.37 -3.62 6.53
C GLY A 1035 16.22 -4.07 5.08
N ARG A 1036 15.23 -4.92 4.78
CA ARG A 1036 14.88 -5.26 3.39
C ARG A 1036 14.17 -4.11 2.67
N VAL A 1037 13.40 -3.29 3.40
CA VAL A 1037 12.82 -2.04 2.85
C VAL A 1037 13.93 -1.06 2.48
N GLU A 1038 14.91 -0.86 3.36
CA GLU A 1038 16.06 0.01 3.11
C GLU A 1038 16.89 -0.45 1.91
N LEU A 1039 17.09 -1.76 1.74
CA LEU A 1039 17.71 -2.34 0.54
C LEU A 1039 16.92 -1.98 -0.72
N LEU A 1040 15.61 -2.20 -0.73
CA LEU A 1040 14.76 -1.85 -1.88
C LEU A 1040 14.79 -0.36 -2.19
N LYS A 1041 14.78 0.50 -1.17
CA LYS A 1041 14.89 1.96 -1.35
C LYS A 1041 16.23 2.33 -2.01
N SER A 1042 17.33 1.75 -1.53
CA SER A 1042 18.66 1.92 -2.12
C SER A 1042 18.73 1.45 -3.58
N ILE A 1043 18.12 0.31 -3.91
CA ILE A 1043 18.09 -0.19 -5.30
C ILE A 1043 17.30 0.79 -6.18
N SER A 1044 16.14 1.28 -5.72
CA SER A 1044 15.31 2.18 -6.54
C SER A 1044 15.94 3.54 -6.81
N SER A 1045 16.96 3.95 -6.04
CA SER A 1045 17.66 5.23 -6.23
C SER A 1045 18.89 5.16 -7.13
N ARG A 1046 19.36 3.94 -7.43
CA ARG A 1046 20.60 3.71 -8.17
C ARG A 1046 20.31 3.30 -9.61
N LYS A 1047 21.25 3.62 -10.50
CA LYS A 1047 21.17 3.19 -11.91
C LYS A 1047 21.48 1.70 -12.02
N TRP A 1048 21.02 1.05 -13.09
CA TRP A 1048 21.25 -0.37 -13.33
C TRP A 1048 22.74 -0.75 -13.26
N GLU A 1049 23.61 0.07 -13.84
CA GLU A 1049 25.07 -0.14 -13.86
C GLU A 1049 25.74 0.06 -12.49
N GLU A 1050 25.03 0.68 -11.55
CA GLU A 1050 25.47 0.89 -10.16
C GLU A 1050 24.97 -0.23 -9.22
N LEU A 1051 24.13 -1.15 -9.71
CA LEU A 1051 23.64 -2.30 -8.97
C LEU A 1051 24.63 -3.47 -9.07
N SER A 1052 24.84 -4.14 -7.94
CA SER A 1052 25.58 -5.40 -7.87
C SER A 1052 24.80 -6.56 -8.52
N GLU A 1053 25.47 -7.68 -8.82
CA GLU A 1053 24.86 -8.85 -9.45
C GLU A 1053 23.65 -9.38 -8.67
N ALA A 1054 23.76 -9.54 -7.34
CA ALA A 1054 22.64 -10.03 -6.54
C ALA A 1054 21.47 -9.03 -6.44
N GLU A 1055 21.74 -7.72 -6.54
CA GLU A 1055 20.68 -6.71 -6.64
C GLU A 1055 20.00 -6.73 -8.01
N GLN A 1056 20.77 -6.89 -9.09
CA GLN A 1056 20.25 -7.08 -10.44
C GLN A 1056 19.38 -8.34 -10.53
N ASP A 1057 19.81 -9.46 -9.93
CA ASP A 1057 19.04 -10.70 -9.84
C ASP A 1057 17.71 -10.50 -9.09
N LEU A 1058 17.71 -9.72 -8.00
CA LEU A 1058 16.48 -9.36 -7.29
C LEU A 1058 15.54 -8.53 -8.18
N VAL A 1059 16.05 -7.52 -8.89
CA VAL A 1059 15.24 -6.69 -9.80
C VAL A 1059 14.67 -7.52 -10.95
N LEU A 1060 15.48 -8.40 -11.56
CA LEU A 1060 15.03 -9.28 -12.64
C LEU A 1060 13.96 -10.26 -12.15
N GLU A 1061 14.13 -10.83 -10.96
CA GLU A 1061 13.16 -11.75 -10.39
C GLU A 1061 11.87 -11.03 -9.96
N LEU A 1062 11.94 -9.78 -9.50
CA LEU A 1062 10.76 -8.94 -9.25
C LEU A 1062 9.99 -8.66 -10.54
N ASP A 1063 10.65 -8.28 -11.64
CA ASP A 1063 9.98 -8.07 -12.95
C ASP A 1063 9.37 -9.39 -13.47
N ARG A 1064 10.14 -10.49 -13.42
CA ARG A 1064 9.65 -11.82 -13.80
C ARG A 1064 8.40 -12.19 -13.00
N PHE A 1065 8.44 -12.07 -11.67
CA PHE A 1065 7.32 -12.42 -10.81
C PHE A 1065 6.11 -11.48 -11.00
N ALA A 1066 6.34 -10.18 -11.22
CA ALA A 1066 5.29 -9.20 -11.51
C ALA A 1066 4.49 -9.55 -12.77
N VAL A 1067 5.14 -10.12 -13.79
CA VAL A 1067 4.50 -10.50 -15.07
C VAL A 1067 3.98 -11.93 -15.07
N GLU A 1068 4.80 -12.88 -14.62
CA GLU A 1068 4.52 -14.30 -14.77
C GLU A 1068 3.75 -14.88 -13.58
N GLY A 1069 3.92 -14.30 -12.38
CA GLY A 1069 3.55 -14.91 -11.11
C GLY A 1069 4.37 -16.16 -10.81
N GLY A 1070 3.78 -17.11 -10.06
CA GLY A 1070 4.41 -18.39 -9.73
C GLY A 1070 4.81 -18.53 -8.26
N GLY A 1071 5.74 -19.45 -7.97
CA GLY A 1071 6.26 -19.70 -6.63
C GLY A 1071 7.14 -18.54 -6.14
N CYS A 1072 7.06 -18.22 -4.84
CA CYS A 1072 7.80 -17.11 -4.23
C CYS A 1072 9.22 -17.50 -3.77
N GLU A 1073 9.62 -18.76 -3.91
CA GLU A 1073 10.88 -19.29 -3.37
C GLU A 1073 12.12 -18.60 -3.96
N LYS A 1074 12.14 -18.39 -5.27
CA LYS A 1074 13.27 -17.74 -5.94
C LYS A 1074 13.34 -16.25 -5.62
N LEU A 1075 12.19 -15.56 -5.58
CA LEU A 1075 12.14 -14.17 -5.15
C LEU A 1075 12.59 -13.99 -3.69
N GLN A 1076 12.17 -14.89 -2.79
CA GLN A 1076 12.68 -14.90 -1.41
C GLN A 1076 14.19 -15.09 -1.38
N GLU A 1077 14.71 -16.03 -2.17
CA GLU A 1077 16.16 -16.27 -2.28
C GLU A 1077 16.92 -15.03 -2.70
N CYS A 1078 16.53 -14.38 -3.81
CA CYS A 1078 17.21 -13.17 -4.29
C CYS A 1078 17.17 -12.04 -3.24
N MET A 1079 16.03 -11.85 -2.57
CA MET A 1079 15.89 -10.85 -1.51
C MET A 1079 16.80 -11.16 -0.31
N ASP A 1080 16.79 -12.41 0.18
CA ASP A 1080 17.60 -12.81 1.33
C ASP A 1080 19.10 -12.74 1.02
N VAL A 1081 19.52 -13.12 -0.19
CA VAL A 1081 20.93 -13.04 -0.62
C VAL A 1081 21.38 -11.59 -0.73
N ALA A 1082 20.63 -10.72 -1.42
CA ALA A 1082 20.98 -9.31 -1.53
C ALA A 1082 21.01 -8.62 -0.16
N TYR A 1083 20.05 -8.92 0.72
CA TYR A 1083 20.02 -8.40 2.09
C TYR A 1083 21.22 -8.89 2.93
N ASN A 1084 21.54 -10.18 2.87
CA ASN A 1084 22.69 -10.78 3.55
C ASN A 1084 24.01 -10.12 3.13
N LEU A 1085 24.16 -9.82 1.84
CA LEU A 1085 25.41 -9.30 1.31
C LEU A 1085 25.56 -7.81 1.63
N TYR A 1086 24.50 -7.03 1.53
CA TYR A 1086 24.66 -5.58 1.34
C TYR A 1086 24.01 -4.66 2.37
N ASN A 1087 23.09 -5.15 3.22
CA ASN A 1087 22.34 -4.27 4.11
C ASN A 1087 21.97 -4.91 5.47
N LEU A 1088 22.66 -6.00 5.85
CA LEU A 1088 22.33 -6.74 7.07
C LEU A 1088 22.48 -5.90 8.35
N GLN A 1089 23.47 -5.00 8.36
CA GLN A 1089 23.80 -4.06 9.45
C GLN A 1089 23.56 -2.60 9.02
N GLY A 1090 22.54 -2.36 8.19
CA GLY A 1090 22.12 -1.02 7.76
C GLY A 1090 21.51 -0.18 8.90
N SER A 1091 21.01 1.01 8.58
CA SER A 1091 20.64 2.04 9.58
C SER A 1091 19.62 1.59 10.62
N VAL A 1092 18.70 0.71 10.24
CA VAL A 1092 17.64 0.20 11.14
C VAL A 1092 18.14 -0.74 12.24
N ALA A 1093 19.40 -1.20 12.16
CA ALA A 1093 20.01 -2.02 13.20
C ALA A 1093 20.10 -1.28 14.55
N SER A 1094 20.34 0.05 14.50
CA SER A 1094 20.46 0.91 15.68
C SER A 1094 19.19 0.95 16.52
N ILE A 1095 18.00 0.63 15.97
CA ILE A 1095 16.77 0.54 16.77
C ILE A 1095 16.87 -0.58 17.81
N SER A 1096 17.53 -1.69 17.50
CA SER A 1096 17.77 -2.72 18.50
C SER A 1096 18.72 -2.23 19.57
N GLU A 1097 19.80 -1.59 19.15
CA GLU A 1097 20.85 -1.07 20.02
C GLU A 1097 20.30 -0.01 20.98
N GLU A 1098 19.49 0.92 20.48
CA GLU A 1098 18.86 1.95 21.30
C GLU A 1098 17.86 1.39 22.33
N ASP A 1099 17.01 0.44 21.94
CA ASP A 1099 15.96 -0.06 22.81
C ASP A 1099 16.43 -1.19 23.75
N GLN A 1100 17.57 -1.84 23.46
CA GLN A 1100 18.07 -2.99 24.23
C GLN A 1100 19.51 -2.82 24.73
N ALA A 1101 20.19 -1.72 24.37
CA ALA A 1101 21.63 -1.50 24.62
C ALA A 1101 22.53 -2.59 24.02
N ALA A 1102 22.06 -3.22 22.93
CA ALA A 1102 22.74 -4.27 22.20
C ALA A 1102 22.06 -4.58 20.86
N SER A 1103 22.81 -5.21 19.95
CA SER A 1103 22.25 -5.77 18.73
C SER A 1103 21.15 -6.81 19.01
N SER A 1104 20.39 -7.08 17.95
CA SER A 1104 19.40 -8.14 17.89
C SER A 1104 19.98 -9.50 18.36
N LYS A 1105 19.15 -10.42 18.86
CA LYS A 1105 19.54 -11.81 19.18
C LYS A 1105 19.01 -12.82 18.16
N ILE A 1106 18.58 -12.34 17.00
CA ILE A 1106 18.02 -13.17 15.92
C ILE A 1106 19.11 -14.04 15.31
N LYS A 1107 18.74 -15.25 14.95
CA LYS A 1107 19.64 -16.24 14.35
C LYS A 1107 19.09 -16.73 13.03
N SER A 1108 19.99 -17.04 12.11
CA SER A 1108 19.68 -17.77 10.89
C SER A 1108 19.39 -19.24 11.18
N SER A 1109 18.51 -19.82 10.37
CA SER A 1109 18.22 -21.25 10.39
C SER A 1109 19.43 -22.07 9.95
N LYS A 1110 19.52 -23.31 10.41
CA LYS A 1110 20.48 -24.33 9.97
C LYS A 1110 19.87 -25.31 8.96
N ASN A 1111 18.67 -25.03 8.46
CA ASN A 1111 17.96 -25.91 7.53
C ASN A 1111 18.57 -25.86 6.12
N LYS A 1112 19.62 -26.64 5.90
CA LYS A 1112 20.27 -26.77 4.58
C LYS A 1112 19.47 -27.56 3.55
N ALA A 1113 18.43 -28.29 3.96
CA ALA A 1113 17.59 -29.04 3.02
C ALA A 1113 16.58 -28.13 2.29
N ASN A 1114 16.13 -27.06 2.94
CA ASN A 1114 15.34 -26.00 2.31
C ASN A 1114 15.72 -24.67 2.97
N GLU A 1115 16.63 -23.95 2.31
CA GLU A 1115 17.29 -22.82 2.93
C GLU A 1115 16.36 -21.65 3.26
N GLY A 1116 15.19 -21.58 2.61
CA GLY A 1116 14.16 -20.57 2.86
C GLY A 1116 13.17 -20.92 3.99
N VAL A 1117 13.23 -22.13 4.54
CA VAL A 1117 12.31 -22.61 5.58
C VAL A 1117 13.00 -22.71 6.94
N ILE A 1118 12.38 -22.11 7.95
CA ILE A 1118 12.83 -22.19 9.34
C ILE A 1118 12.19 -23.42 9.98
N SER A 1119 13.02 -24.39 10.34
CA SER A 1119 12.59 -25.69 10.89
C SER A 1119 12.70 -25.78 12.41
N GLU A 1120 13.44 -24.86 13.01
CA GLU A 1120 13.74 -24.82 14.42
C GLU A 1120 12.50 -24.42 15.24
N TYR A 1121 12.38 -24.95 16.46
CA TYR A 1121 11.33 -24.53 17.41
C TYR A 1121 11.68 -23.24 18.16
N ASN A 1122 12.96 -22.87 18.18
CA ASN A 1122 13.45 -21.69 18.89
C ASN A 1122 12.99 -20.42 18.16
N THR A 1123 12.17 -19.60 18.80
CA THR A 1123 11.62 -18.37 18.20
C THR A 1123 12.63 -17.25 17.97
N ASN A 1124 13.86 -17.39 18.48
CA ASN A 1124 14.99 -16.51 18.15
C ASN A 1124 15.65 -16.92 16.82
N VAL A 1125 15.40 -18.12 16.31
CA VAL A 1125 15.69 -18.49 14.92
C VAL A 1125 14.52 -18.00 14.09
N ALA A 1126 14.71 -16.88 13.40
CA ALA A 1126 13.66 -16.19 12.67
C ALA A 1126 14.14 -15.62 11.32
N GLU A 1127 15.38 -15.90 10.95
CA GLU A 1127 15.97 -15.60 9.65
C GLU A 1127 16.28 -16.90 8.90
N THR A 1128 16.26 -16.87 7.57
CA THR A 1128 16.52 -18.05 6.72
C THR A 1128 17.99 -18.50 6.79
N SER A 1129 18.31 -19.70 6.29
CA SER A 1129 19.70 -20.19 6.33
C SER A 1129 20.63 -19.56 5.29
N ARG A 1130 20.06 -18.64 4.48
CA ARG A 1130 20.77 -17.82 3.48
C ARG A 1130 21.48 -16.61 4.10
N LEU A 1131 21.10 -16.21 5.32
CA LEU A 1131 21.75 -15.12 6.03
C LEU A 1131 23.04 -15.63 6.71
N THR A 1132 24.04 -15.96 5.89
CA THR A 1132 25.33 -16.54 6.31
C THR A 1132 26.22 -15.54 7.06
N ARG A 1133 26.07 -14.24 6.79
CA ARG A 1133 26.84 -13.15 7.44
C ARG A 1133 26.24 -12.73 8.78
N LEU A 1134 25.07 -13.27 9.16
CA LEU A 1134 24.41 -12.98 10.44
C LEU A 1134 25.06 -13.74 11.60
N SER A 1135 25.76 -13.01 12.47
CA SER A 1135 26.38 -13.54 13.69
C SER A 1135 25.96 -12.76 14.94
N GLN A 1136 25.06 -13.34 15.75
CA GLN A 1136 24.46 -12.72 16.94
C GLN A 1136 24.22 -13.74 18.06
N LYS A 1137 25.12 -14.72 18.24
CA LYS A 1137 24.97 -15.72 19.30
C LYS A 1137 25.12 -15.10 20.68
N ASN A 1138 26.01 -14.12 20.83
CA ASN A 1138 26.41 -13.59 22.13
C ASN A 1138 25.80 -12.22 22.46
N SER A 1139 25.08 -11.56 21.54
CA SER A 1139 24.44 -10.25 21.80
C SER A 1139 23.55 -10.22 23.05
N SER A 1140 22.94 -11.37 23.40
CA SER A 1140 22.06 -11.46 24.57
C SER A 1140 22.72 -11.23 25.93
N SER A 1141 24.05 -11.32 26.05
CA SER A 1141 24.80 -11.00 27.28
C SER A 1141 24.92 -9.49 27.53
N MET A 1142 24.64 -8.68 26.51
CA MET A 1142 24.65 -7.22 26.57
C MET A 1142 23.25 -6.64 26.74
N GLN A 1143 22.23 -7.32 26.20
CA GLN A 1143 20.84 -6.84 26.25
C GLN A 1143 20.41 -6.53 27.70
N SER A 1144 19.91 -5.31 27.92
CA SER A 1144 19.59 -4.77 29.26
C SER A 1144 18.68 -5.67 30.12
N HIS A 1145 17.77 -6.41 29.48
CA HIS A 1145 16.84 -7.33 30.13
C HIS A 1145 17.44 -8.71 30.51
N LYS A 1146 18.69 -8.97 30.13
CA LYS A 1146 19.41 -10.24 30.37
C LYS A 1146 20.78 -10.08 31.01
N ALA A 1147 21.44 -8.94 30.79
CA ALA A 1147 22.79 -8.68 31.28
C ALA A 1147 22.88 -8.46 32.81
N GLU A 1148 21.74 -8.40 33.51
CA GLU A 1148 21.64 -8.14 34.96
C GLU A 1148 22.47 -6.91 35.40
N LEU A 1149 22.43 -5.83 34.60
CA LEU A 1149 23.28 -4.64 34.76
C LEU A 1149 23.22 -4.04 36.17
N SER A 1150 22.07 -4.09 36.83
CA SER A 1150 21.94 -3.57 38.20
C SER A 1150 22.81 -4.32 39.21
N GLU A 1151 22.99 -5.63 39.04
CA GLU A 1151 23.84 -6.45 39.91
C GLU A 1151 25.31 -6.24 39.52
N VAL A 1152 25.59 -6.27 38.22
CA VAL A 1152 26.94 -6.05 37.68
C VAL A 1152 27.55 -4.74 38.15
N TYR A 1153 26.82 -3.62 38.06
CA TYR A 1153 27.36 -2.32 38.50
C TYR A 1153 27.48 -2.23 40.02
N ARG A 1154 26.58 -2.84 40.80
CA ARG A 1154 26.72 -2.92 42.26
C ARG A 1154 28.02 -3.63 42.64
N ASP A 1155 28.30 -4.76 41.99
CA ASP A 1155 29.50 -5.55 42.28
C ASP A 1155 30.78 -4.84 41.82
N LEU A 1156 30.79 -4.26 40.60
CA LEU A 1156 31.95 -3.55 40.06
C LEU A 1156 32.36 -2.35 40.93
N PHE A 1157 31.42 -1.47 41.27
CA PHE A 1157 31.71 -0.34 42.16
C PHE A 1157 32.17 -0.81 43.55
N GLY A 1158 31.52 -1.84 44.12
CA GLY A 1158 31.91 -2.40 45.41
C GLY A 1158 33.33 -2.96 45.43
N GLN A 1159 33.71 -3.73 44.41
CA GLN A 1159 35.06 -4.29 44.27
C GLN A 1159 36.13 -3.19 44.15
N LYS A 1160 35.94 -2.25 43.22
CA LYS A 1160 36.92 -1.19 42.94
C LYS A 1160 37.10 -0.23 44.12
N MET A 1161 36.03 0.07 44.86
CA MET A 1161 36.12 0.90 46.06
C MET A 1161 36.84 0.19 47.21
N LEU A 1162 36.63 -1.13 47.39
CA LEU A 1162 37.37 -1.92 48.39
C LEU A 1162 38.87 -2.04 48.06
N GLU A 1163 39.21 -2.20 46.78
CA GLU A 1163 40.60 -2.20 46.31
C GLU A 1163 41.29 -0.87 46.65
N SER A 1164 40.63 0.26 46.40
CA SER A 1164 41.16 1.60 46.73
C SER A 1164 41.42 1.81 48.23
N LEU A 1165 40.59 1.23 49.10
CA LEU A 1165 40.77 1.27 50.56
C LEU A 1165 41.92 0.36 51.02
N SER A 1166 42.12 -0.78 50.36
CA SER A 1166 43.22 -1.71 50.67
C SER A 1166 44.58 -1.16 50.25
N ASP A 1167 44.66 -0.46 49.12
CA ASP A 1167 45.87 0.23 48.66
C ASP A 1167 46.23 1.44 49.54
N LEU A 1168 45.25 2.09 50.16
CA LEU A 1168 45.47 3.12 51.17
C LEU A 1168 45.91 2.56 52.52
N ALA A 1169 45.52 1.33 52.86
CA ALA A 1169 45.92 0.66 54.11
C ALA A 1169 47.31 0.00 54.03
N MET A 1170 47.81 -0.27 52.81
CA MET A 1170 49.16 -0.79 52.56
C MET A 1170 50.22 0.30 52.32
N LYS A 1171 49.81 1.54 52.01
CA LYS A 1171 50.69 2.73 52.00
C LYS A 1171 50.76 3.36 53.38
#